data_AF-A0A532U731-F1
#
_entry.id   AF-A0A532U731-F1
#
_cell.length_a   1.000
_cell.length_b   1.000
_cell.length_c   1.000
_cell.angle_alpha   90.00
_cell.angle_beta   90.00
_cell.angle_gamma   90.00
#
_symmetry.space_group_name_H-M   'P 1'
#
loop_
_entity.id
_entity.type
_entity.pdbx_description
1 polymer ?
#
loop_
_entity_poly.entity_id
_entity_poly.type
_entity_poly.pdbx_seq_one_letter_code
_entity_poly.pdbx_strand_id
1 'polypeptide(L)'
;MVVNELKSKSVYVLWAISVVVLTLAYQVKAPMQIDLGEKGDGSYLRNFHDAERADGVSYRWSSDRSSVALPGIGGNAPALLRVRLNGSRPSGLPLPRVSIAANGHEVASFTATDQFEIYEFAVSRGTVGISGNLEVEISPEFFVPNQVMGGGDLRQLGVLVDFVSVELQGEPTAIVIPALLPAIYLVGAVSAIYLLARWVLSRRGAFAVGVLALLGLSLALAVGRIYLAPHSFWVLAIPGLGVLIMELARRIPPMAKAIPLSTALVLAVVLGLWRFASMAELSWMGVAPDFANNYTGAMVLRSGGTLYNTNLPLFVGYDNPPLTAILTMPLTLFDLRTAIRLFFSLNVFLLIASLALIVAAKKEYLLRYPYWLVALALVLNLDPVLDSMLLGQLDLLILFLIVVSYWGYRSGREVVAGASLGLAAMIKLSPGLLLLYFLVKRRFRVVASAFATVALIGSLSLLVAGPKAHIVFLTDILPTLLAGSAQMDNQSLNGFFNRLYLEAPFITELAEVPPLPQARILTLLTSALLVGIVAFLLRKRLVSGNDLGFDVEYSLVVILLPLISSIAWHHYMAWYVLPLLVLVNPRLRLSLSRKTCSALATVGLLSCITLCIPIASYATSFLNGPAKVLLSMRLYAGLALFGISAYLISRLPVGHCTEASRSTGYEPEKISV
;
A
#
# COMPACT_ATOMS: atom_id res chain seq x y z
N MET A 1 -9.21 -30.03 6.58
CA MET A 1 -8.51 -29.58 7.81
C MET A 1 -9.26 -28.39 8.42
N VAL A 2 -9.34 -27.24 7.74
CA VAL A 2 -10.09 -26.04 8.20
C VAL A 2 -11.54 -26.36 8.57
N VAL A 3 -12.29 -27.09 7.73
CA VAL A 3 -13.65 -27.58 8.02
C VAL A 3 -13.77 -28.30 9.37
N ASN A 4 -12.83 -29.19 9.70
CA ASN A 4 -12.85 -29.98 10.94
C ASN A 4 -12.43 -29.14 12.15
N GLU A 5 -11.58 -28.12 11.96
CA GLU A 5 -11.18 -27.20 13.02
C GLU A 5 -12.29 -26.18 13.34
N LEU A 6 -13.04 -25.70 12.34
CA LEU A 6 -14.21 -24.83 12.57
C LEU A 6 -15.37 -25.55 13.27
N LYS A 7 -15.41 -26.89 13.20
CA LYS A 7 -16.33 -27.72 14.00
C LYS A 7 -15.74 -28.09 15.37
N SER A 8 -14.49 -27.71 15.63
CA SER A 8 -13.84 -28.03 16.90
C SER A 8 -14.35 -27.13 18.02
N LYS A 9 -14.47 -27.68 19.22
CA LYS A 9 -14.81 -26.92 20.43
C LYS A 9 -13.89 -25.71 20.63
N SER A 10 -12.62 -25.78 20.21
CA SER A 10 -11.64 -24.71 20.37
C SER A 10 -12.03 -23.42 19.66
N VAL A 11 -12.62 -23.47 18.46
CA VAL A 11 -13.06 -22.27 17.74
C VAL A 11 -14.26 -21.63 18.41
N TYR A 12 -15.26 -22.42 18.82
CA TYR A 12 -16.42 -21.91 19.54
C TYR A 12 -16.06 -21.30 20.90
N VAL A 13 -15.14 -21.94 21.62
CA VAL A 13 -14.59 -21.38 22.87
C VAL A 13 -13.87 -20.05 22.57
N LEU A 14 -13.08 -19.98 21.50
CA LEU A 14 -12.40 -18.75 21.11
C LEU A 14 -13.40 -17.63 20.74
N TRP A 15 -14.51 -17.95 20.07
CA TRP A 15 -15.58 -17.00 19.77
C TRP A 15 -16.30 -16.51 21.02
N ALA A 16 -16.64 -17.41 21.95
CA ALA A 16 -17.26 -17.04 23.21
C ALA A 16 -16.34 -16.12 24.03
N ILE A 17 -15.05 -16.44 24.12
CA ILE A 17 -14.05 -15.59 24.78
C ILE A 17 -13.92 -14.26 24.03
N SER A 18 -13.96 -14.26 22.69
CA SER A 18 -13.88 -13.03 21.90
C SER A 18 -15.00 -12.05 22.22
N VAL A 19 -16.24 -12.52 22.37
CA VAL A 19 -17.38 -11.67 22.75
C VAL A 19 -17.14 -11.05 24.14
N VAL A 20 -16.69 -11.85 25.11
CA VAL A 20 -16.43 -11.38 26.48
C VAL A 20 -15.29 -10.36 26.51
N VAL A 21 -14.13 -10.69 25.93
CA VAL A 21 -12.94 -9.83 25.92
C VAL A 21 -13.21 -8.55 25.15
N LEU A 22 -13.95 -8.61 24.03
CA LEU A 22 -14.36 -7.40 23.31
C LEU A 22 -15.30 -6.53 24.14
N THR A 23 -16.28 -7.14 24.82
CA THR A 23 -17.17 -6.39 25.71
C THR A 23 -16.39 -5.69 26.80
N LEU A 24 -15.41 -6.36 27.42
CA LEU A 24 -14.51 -5.76 28.41
C LEU A 24 -13.68 -4.62 27.81
N ALA A 25 -13.14 -4.78 26.60
CA ALA A 25 -12.40 -3.73 25.91
C ALA A 25 -13.26 -2.48 25.66
N TYR A 26 -14.56 -2.65 25.39
CA TYR A 26 -15.51 -1.54 25.25
C TYR A 26 -15.82 -0.81 26.56
N GLN A 27 -15.56 -1.43 27.71
CA GLN A 27 -15.74 -0.79 29.03
C GLN A 27 -14.57 0.13 29.42
N VAL A 28 -13.45 0.09 28.70
CA VAL A 28 -12.38 1.08 28.87
C VAL A 28 -12.87 2.43 28.34
N LYS A 29 -12.92 3.42 29.24
CA LYS A 29 -13.41 4.78 28.99
C LYS A 29 -12.20 5.71 28.98
N ALA A 30 -11.67 5.98 27.80
CA ALA A 30 -10.64 6.99 27.62
C ALA A 30 -11.32 8.30 27.17
N PRO A 31 -10.82 9.48 27.60
CA PRO A 31 -11.17 10.74 26.98
C PRO A 31 -10.95 10.65 25.46
N MET A 32 -11.88 11.22 24.69
CA MET A 32 -11.77 11.25 23.23
C MET A 32 -11.64 12.68 22.77
N GLN A 33 -10.72 12.91 21.83
CA GLN A 33 -10.52 14.20 21.19
C GLN A 33 -10.25 13.99 19.70
N ILE A 34 -10.96 14.74 18.87
CA ILE A 34 -10.72 14.84 17.44
C ILE A 34 -10.16 16.23 17.19
N ASP A 35 -8.93 16.27 16.69
CA ASP A 35 -8.27 17.49 16.21
C ASP A 35 -8.60 17.67 14.72
N LEU A 36 -9.21 18.80 14.38
CA LEU A 36 -9.68 19.13 13.04
C LEU A 36 -8.57 19.82 12.24
N GLY A 37 -8.56 19.52 10.94
CA GLY A 37 -7.50 19.88 10.00
C GLY A 37 -6.27 18.98 10.08
N GLU A 38 -6.12 18.17 11.14
CA GLU A 38 -5.08 17.16 11.22
C GLU A 38 -5.41 15.93 10.35
N LYS A 39 -4.38 15.23 9.87
CA LYS A 39 -4.60 14.10 8.95
C LYS A 39 -5.40 13.00 9.64
N GLY A 40 -6.62 12.78 9.15
CA GLY A 40 -7.47 11.66 9.54
C GLY A 40 -8.82 11.99 10.12
N ASP A 41 -8.97 13.25 10.48
CA ASP A 41 -10.20 13.82 10.99
C ASP A 41 -11.40 13.60 10.05
N GLY A 42 -11.20 13.64 8.73
CA GLY A 42 -12.27 13.54 7.72
C GLY A 42 -13.16 12.29 7.84
N SER A 43 -12.71 11.23 8.51
CA SER A 43 -13.55 10.04 8.75
C SER A 43 -14.60 10.22 9.85
N TYR A 44 -14.44 11.26 10.66
CA TYR A 44 -15.35 11.64 11.75
C TYR A 44 -16.18 12.87 11.39
N LEU A 45 -15.85 13.57 10.31
CA LEU A 45 -16.42 14.87 9.98
C LEU A 45 -17.46 14.80 8.87
N ARG A 46 -18.50 15.62 8.98
CA ARG A 46 -19.48 15.89 7.92
C ARG A 46 -19.63 17.40 7.73
N ASN A 47 -19.68 17.82 6.47
CA ASN A 47 -19.89 19.22 6.05
C ASN A 47 -18.87 20.23 6.58
N PHE A 48 -17.63 19.79 6.80
CA PHE A 48 -16.49 20.68 7.00
C PHE A 48 -15.78 20.93 5.66
N HIS A 49 -15.21 22.12 5.49
CA HIS A 49 -14.34 22.44 4.36
C HIS A 49 -12.94 21.83 4.55
N ASP A 50 -12.08 22.04 3.56
CA ASP A 50 -10.70 21.56 3.58
C ASP A 50 -9.90 22.06 4.79
N ALA A 51 -8.90 21.28 5.18
CA ALA A 51 -8.02 21.59 6.30
C ALA A 51 -7.19 22.85 6.01
N GLU A 52 -7.14 23.76 6.97
CA GLU A 52 -6.36 25.00 6.92
C GLU A 52 -5.50 25.13 8.17
N ARG A 53 -4.41 25.91 8.08
CA ARG A 53 -3.50 26.18 9.20
C ARG A 53 -3.23 27.67 9.31
N ALA A 54 -3.36 28.22 10.51
CA ALA A 54 -3.00 29.60 10.83
C ALA A 54 -2.42 29.65 12.25
N ASP A 55 -1.38 30.46 12.46
CA ASP A 55 -0.74 30.69 13.77
C ASP A 55 -0.36 29.40 14.54
N GLY A 56 0.06 28.37 13.81
CA GLY A 56 0.43 27.06 14.39
C GLY A 56 -0.75 26.19 14.83
N VAL A 57 -1.98 26.62 14.58
CA VAL A 57 -3.22 25.85 14.83
C VAL A 57 -3.74 25.29 13.52
N SER A 58 -4.08 24.00 13.54
CA SER A 58 -4.80 23.33 12.47
C SER A 58 -6.30 23.45 12.72
N TYR A 59 -7.09 23.71 11.69
CA TYR A 59 -8.53 23.82 11.84
C TYR A 59 -9.27 23.47 10.54
N ARG A 60 -10.59 23.37 10.63
CA ARG A 60 -11.48 23.38 9.47
C ARG A 60 -12.60 24.39 9.66
N TRP A 61 -12.97 25.03 8.56
CA TRP A 61 -14.20 25.80 8.51
C TRP A 61 -15.41 24.89 8.54
N SER A 62 -16.35 25.17 9.44
CA SER A 62 -17.67 24.56 9.41
C SER A 62 -18.51 25.17 8.28
N SER A 63 -19.49 24.42 7.77
CA SER A 63 -20.60 24.96 6.97
C SER A 63 -21.72 25.50 7.88
N ASP A 64 -22.93 25.67 7.33
CA ASP A 64 -24.16 26.02 8.04
C ASP A 64 -24.62 24.95 9.04
N ARG A 65 -24.31 23.69 8.76
CA ARG A 65 -24.50 22.55 9.66
C ARG A 65 -23.39 21.53 9.45
N SER A 66 -22.53 21.39 10.45
CA SER A 66 -21.40 20.45 10.43
C SER A 66 -21.50 19.48 11.60
N SER A 67 -21.04 18.24 11.44
CA SER A 67 -21.07 17.27 12.54
C SER A 67 -19.75 16.52 12.73
N VAL A 68 -19.45 16.23 14.00
CA VAL A 68 -18.30 15.43 14.44
C VAL A 68 -18.80 14.17 15.12
N ALA A 69 -18.45 13.01 14.57
CA ALA A 69 -18.84 11.71 15.10
C ALA A 69 -17.76 11.16 16.05
N LEU A 70 -18.13 10.88 17.29
CA LEU A 70 -17.28 10.32 18.33
C LEU A 70 -17.78 8.89 18.69
N PRO A 71 -17.18 7.85 18.11
CA PRO A 71 -17.69 6.49 18.25
C PRO A 71 -17.35 5.85 19.60
N GLY A 72 -18.35 5.26 20.25
CA GLY A 72 -18.15 4.38 21.42
C GLY A 72 -17.61 5.07 22.68
N ILE A 73 -18.02 6.30 22.97
CA ILE A 73 -17.79 7.00 24.25
C ILE A 73 -18.41 6.23 25.42
N GLY A 74 -19.61 5.66 25.22
CA GLY A 74 -20.21 4.66 26.10
C GLY A 74 -21.04 5.18 27.28
N GLY A 75 -21.88 4.28 27.83
CA GLY A 75 -22.10 4.18 29.27
C GLY A 75 -23.38 4.81 29.85
N ASN A 76 -24.15 5.57 29.06
CA ASN A 76 -25.29 6.33 29.58
C ASN A 76 -24.92 7.12 30.86
N ALA A 77 -23.78 7.80 30.80
CA ALA A 77 -23.25 8.69 31.82
C ALA A 77 -23.36 10.14 31.31
N PRO A 78 -23.45 11.14 32.22
CA PRO A 78 -23.24 12.52 31.81
C PRO A 78 -21.82 12.68 31.25
N ALA A 79 -21.63 13.65 30.34
CA ALA A 79 -20.33 13.92 29.74
C ALA A 79 -20.05 15.42 29.70
N LEU A 80 -18.78 15.79 29.72
CA LEU A 80 -18.30 17.13 29.46
C LEU A 80 -17.82 17.17 28.01
N LEU A 81 -18.51 17.94 27.18
CA LEU A 81 -18.14 18.23 25.80
C LEU A 81 -17.33 19.52 25.78
N ARG A 82 -16.14 19.51 25.19
CA ARG A 82 -15.37 20.73 24.93
C ARG A 82 -15.20 20.92 23.43
N VAL A 83 -15.50 22.12 22.94
CA VAL A 83 -15.29 22.50 21.54
C VAL A 83 -14.40 23.72 21.52
N ARG A 84 -13.23 23.62 20.87
CA ARG A 84 -12.37 24.78 20.62
C ARG A 84 -12.67 25.33 19.25
N LEU A 85 -13.20 26.55 19.20
CA LEU A 85 -13.58 27.21 17.95
C LEU A 85 -13.25 28.70 17.98
N ASN A 86 -13.24 29.29 16.79
CA ASN A 86 -13.05 30.73 16.56
C ASN A 86 -14.12 31.21 15.57
N GLY A 87 -14.87 32.25 15.95
CA GLY A 87 -15.92 32.89 15.17
C GLY A 87 -15.46 34.09 14.33
N SER A 88 -14.16 34.21 14.06
CA SER A 88 -13.55 35.31 13.30
C SER A 88 -14.22 35.50 11.94
N ARG A 89 -14.51 36.76 11.63
CA ARG A 89 -15.19 37.20 10.40
C ARG A 89 -14.53 38.47 9.86
N PRO A 90 -14.73 38.76 8.56
CA PRO A 90 -14.36 40.04 7.99
C PRO A 90 -14.88 41.23 8.81
N SER A 91 -14.09 42.30 8.86
CA SER A 91 -14.43 43.51 9.59
C SER A 91 -15.79 44.07 9.14
N GLY A 92 -16.65 44.41 10.10
CA GLY A 92 -17.99 44.95 9.85
C GLY A 92 -19.13 43.92 9.93
N LEU A 93 -18.83 42.62 10.03
CA LEU A 93 -19.83 41.61 10.34
C LEU A 93 -19.95 41.35 11.86
N PRO A 94 -21.16 41.10 12.38
CA PRO A 94 -21.32 40.66 13.76
C PRO A 94 -20.71 39.27 13.95
N LEU A 95 -20.26 39.00 15.18
CA LEU A 95 -19.81 37.67 15.58
C LEU A 95 -20.95 36.63 15.47
N PRO A 96 -20.67 35.41 15.00
CA PRO A 96 -21.71 34.44 14.70
C PRO A 96 -22.36 33.88 15.95
N ARG A 97 -23.68 33.72 15.90
CA ARG A 97 -24.37 32.83 16.82
C ARG A 97 -24.13 31.38 16.41
N VAL A 98 -23.81 30.53 17.39
CA VAL A 98 -23.53 29.11 17.22
C VAL A 98 -24.46 28.28 18.10
N SER A 99 -25.06 27.25 17.50
CA SER A 99 -25.82 26.22 18.22
C SER A 99 -25.04 24.92 18.23
N ILE A 100 -24.95 24.28 19.40
CA ILE A 100 -24.33 22.97 19.58
C ILE A 100 -25.41 21.97 19.98
N ALA A 101 -25.50 20.86 19.25
CA ALA A 101 -26.38 19.74 19.59
C ALA A 101 -25.60 18.44 19.72
N ALA A 102 -26.09 17.55 20.58
CA ALA A 102 -25.54 16.23 20.83
C ALA A 102 -26.62 15.18 20.50
N ASN A 103 -26.37 14.31 19.51
CA ASN A 103 -27.33 13.32 19.01
C ASN A 103 -28.73 13.92 18.73
N GLY A 104 -28.77 15.14 18.16
CA GLY A 104 -30.01 15.85 17.84
C GLY A 104 -30.66 16.60 19.00
N HIS A 105 -30.10 16.54 20.22
CA HIS A 105 -30.56 17.33 21.36
C HIS A 105 -29.71 18.59 21.52
N GLU A 106 -30.33 19.77 21.49
CA GLU A 106 -29.62 21.04 21.71
C GLU A 106 -28.98 21.08 23.10
N VAL A 107 -27.69 21.37 23.14
CA VAL A 107 -26.89 21.45 24.37
C VAL A 107 -26.67 22.91 24.77
N ALA A 108 -26.39 23.78 23.79
CA ALA A 108 -26.17 25.21 24.04
C ALA A 108 -26.32 26.05 22.76
N SER A 109 -26.65 27.33 22.96
CA SER A 109 -26.62 28.37 21.94
C SER A 109 -25.93 29.62 22.50
N PHE A 110 -24.90 30.13 21.81
CA PHE A 110 -24.07 31.24 22.27
C PHE A 110 -23.49 32.04 21.10
N THR A 111 -22.86 33.19 21.37
CA THR A 111 -22.11 33.97 20.37
C THR A 111 -20.63 33.66 20.51
N ALA A 112 -19.99 33.20 19.43
CA ALA A 112 -18.56 32.86 19.44
C ALA A 112 -17.67 34.11 19.40
N THR A 113 -16.49 34.06 20.02
CA THR A 113 -15.50 35.15 19.98
C THR A 113 -14.67 35.10 18.70
N ASP A 114 -13.87 36.14 18.42
CA ASP A 114 -12.95 36.20 17.26
C ASP A 114 -11.59 35.55 17.51
N GLN A 115 -11.43 34.88 18.66
CA GLN A 115 -10.23 34.14 19.05
C GLN A 115 -10.57 32.66 19.25
N PHE A 116 -9.55 31.80 19.23
CA PHE A 116 -9.73 30.38 19.55
C PHE A 116 -9.95 30.21 21.05
N GLU A 117 -11.19 29.94 21.45
CA GLU A 117 -11.58 29.67 22.83
C GLU A 117 -12.18 28.27 22.99
N ILE A 118 -12.03 27.71 24.19
CA ILE A 118 -12.61 26.42 24.56
C ILE A 118 -13.98 26.66 25.21
N TYR A 119 -15.02 26.18 24.57
CA TYR A 119 -16.38 26.20 25.10
C TYR A 119 -16.72 24.83 25.71
N GLU A 120 -17.18 24.82 26.96
CA GLU A 120 -17.50 23.60 27.70
C GLU A 120 -19.01 23.45 27.90
N PHE A 121 -19.52 22.25 27.66
CA PHE A 121 -20.95 21.94 27.73
C PHE A 121 -21.22 20.64 28.46
N ALA A 122 -22.23 20.63 29.33
CA ALA A 122 -22.69 19.41 29.98
C ALA A 122 -23.66 18.66 29.06
N VAL A 123 -23.29 17.45 28.66
CA VAL A 123 -24.16 16.52 27.93
C VAL A 123 -24.90 15.67 28.95
N SER A 124 -26.23 15.72 28.90
CA SER A 124 -27.10 15.04 29.87
C SER A 124 -27.07 13.52 29.73
N ARG A 125 -27.47 12.85 30.80
CA ARG A 125 -27.67 11.40 30.81
C ARG A 125 -28.79 11.04 29.83
N GLY A 126 -28.58 10.01 29.02
CA GLY A 126 -29.55 9.54 28.01
C GLY A 126 -29.22 9.99 26.58
N THR A 127 -28.47 11.08 26.41
CA THR A 127 -28.07 11.58 25.10
C THR A 127 -27.07 10.65 24.42
N VAL A 128 -26.13 10.09 25.18
CA VAL A 128 -25.22 9.03 24.70
C VAL A 128 -25.95 7.70 24.80
N GLY A 129 -26.49 7.22 23.69
CA GLY A 129 -27.26 5.96 23.63
C GLY A 129 -26.46 4.71 24.00
N ILE A 130 -27.12 3.54 23.99
CA ILE A 130 -26.52 2.24 24.40
C ILE A 130 -25.31 1.83 23.53
N SER A 131 -25.30 2.26 22.26
CA SER A 131 -24.15 2.07 21.35
C SER A 131 -22.91 2.85 21.78
N GLY A 132 -23.08 3.88 22.61
CA GLY A 132 -22.01 4.75 23.06
C GLY A 132 -21.58 5.82 22.06
N ASN A 133 -22.21 5.94 20.90
CA ASN A 133 -21.84 6.94 19.90
C ASN A 133 -22.42 8.32 20.25
N LEU A 134 -21.62 9.37 20.06
CA LEU A 134 -22.06 10.77 20.16
C LEU A 134 -21.77 11.47 18.84
N GLU A 135 -22.78 12.07 18.26
CA GLU A 135 -22.65 13.02 17.17
C GLU A 135 -22.82 14.43 17.73
N VAL A 136 -21.80 15.26 17.53
CA VAL A 136 -21.81 16.67 17.92
C VAL A 136 -22.07 17.49 16.67
N GLU A 137 -23.24 18.12 16.60
CA GLU A 137 -23.63 19.03 15.53
C GLU A 137 -23.27 20.47 15.92
N ILE A 138 -22.60 21.17 15.02
CA ILE A 138 -22.21 22.58 15.12
C ILE A 138 -22.94 23.32 14.01
N SER A 139 -23.89 24.17 14.39
CA SER A 139 -24.74 24.93 13.48
C SER A 139 -24.55 26.43 13.73
N PRO A 140 -23.59 27.07 13.04
CA PRO A 140 -23.36 28.50 13.14
C PRO A 140 -24.14 29.30 12.08
N GLU A 141 -24.35 30.59 12.34
CA GLU A 141 -24.56 31.55 11.26
C GLU A 141 -23.35 31.49 10.31
N PHE A 142 -23.54 31.63 9.00
CA PHE A 142 -22.44 31.57 8.01
C PHE A 142 -22.32 32.88 7.25
N PHE A 143 -21.21 33.07 6.53
CA PHE A 143 -21.05 34.12 5.53
C PHE A 143 -20.38 33.54 4.29
N VAL A 144 -20.46 34.24 3.16
CA VAL A 144 -19.77 33.87 1.93
C VAL A 144 -18.73 34.94 1.63
N PRO A 145 -17.42 34.62 1.66
CA PRO A 145 -16.36 35.62 1.49
C PRO A 145 -16.51 36.47 0.24
N ASN A 146 -16.87 35.88 -0.91
CA ASN A 146 -17.10 36.63 -2.15
C ASN A 146 -18.18 37.72 -1.99
N GLN A 147 -19.26 37.45 -1.26
CA GLN A 147 -20.35 38.41 -1.08
C GLN A 147 -19.98 39.59 -0.17
N VAL A 148 -18.99 39.40 0.70
CA VAL A 148 -18.64 40.36 1.76
C VAL A 148 -17.37 41.14 1.43
N MET A 149 -16.35 40.46 0.89
CA MET A 149 -15.02 41.06 0.62
C MET A 149 -14.73 41.26 -0.87
N GLY A 150 -15.52 40.66 -1.76
CA GLY A 150 -15.18 40.55 -3.18
C GLY A 150 -14.01 39.58 -3.41
N GLY A 151 -14.21 38.52 -4.19
CA GLY A 151 -13.16 37.51 -4.43
C GLY A 151 -13.67 36.22 -5.08
N GLY A 152 -12.80 35.23 -5.25
CA GLY A 152 -13.17 33.95 -5.87
C GLY A 152 -13.76 32.89 -4.92
N ASP A 153 -13.78 33.13 -3.61
CA ASP A 153 -14.20 32.13 -2.63
C ASP A 153 -15.72 32.11 -2.43
N LEU A 154 -16.35 31.04 -2.93
CA LEU A 154 -17.80 30.81 -2.92
C LEU A 154 -18.27 29.94 -1.75
N ARG A 155 -17.38 29.55 -0.83
CA ARG A 155 -17.72 28.67 0.29
C ARG A 155 -18.63 29.39 1.29
N GLN A 156 -19.54 28.63 1.90
CA GLN A 156 -20.30 29.07 3.07
C GLN A 156 -19.48 28.78 4.32
N LEU A 157 -18.92 29.82 4.93
CA LEU A 157 -18.02 29.71 6.07
C LEU A 157 -18.76 30.08 7.37
N GLY A 158 -18.81 29.13 8.30
CA GLY A 158 -19.38 29.30 9.64
C GLY A 158 -18.34 29.81 10.65
N VAL A 159 -17.75 28.87 11.37
CA VAL A 159 -16.69 29.09 12.37
C VAL A 159 -15.48 28.19 12.09
N LEU A 160 -14.30 28.60 12.52
CA LEU A 160 -13.12 27.76 12.52
C LEU A 160 -13.19 26.82 13.72
N VAL A 161 -13.05 25.52 13.50
CA VAL A 161 -13.06 24.52 14.59
C VAL A 161 -11.71 23.82 14.62
N ASP A 162 -11.07 23.87 15.80
CA ASP A 162 -9.75 23.27 16.07
C ASP A 162 -9.90 21.87 16.64
N PHE A 163 -10.65 21.68 17.73
CA PHE A 163 -10.91 20.33 18.23
C PHE A 163 -12.29 20.18 18.86
N VAL A 164 -12.75 18.93 18.90
CA VAL A 164 -13.90 18.50 19.69
C VAL A 164 -13.45 17.37 20.62
N SER A 165 -13.62 17.55 21.92
CA SER A 165 -13.28 16.54 22.93
C SER A 165 -14.44 16.23 23.85
N VAL A 166 -14.47 15.01 24.36
CA VAL A 166 -15.51 14.54 25.28
C VAL A 166 -14.92 13.67 26.37
N GLU A 167 -15.38 13.92 27.59
CA GLU A 167 -14.95 13.23 28.80
C GLU A 167 -16.18 12.83 29.61
N LEU A 168 -16.32 11.53 29.93
CA LEU A 168 -17.42 11.07 30.76
C LEU A 168 -17.27 11.59 32.20
N GLN A 169 -18.35 12.12 32.76
CA GLN A 169 -18.44 12.63 34.12
C GLN A 169 -19.19 11.61 34.97
N GLY A 170 -18.46 10.79 35.73
CA GLY A 170 -19.01 9.80 36.67
C GLY A 170 -19.17 8.38 36.11
N GLU A 171 -19.67 7.48 36.96
CA GLU A 171 -19.77 6.06 36.64
C GLU A 171 -20.98 5.78 35.71
N PRO A 172 -20.78 5.05 34.60
CA PRO A 172 -21.84 4.64 33.72
C PRO A 172 -22.73 3.59 34.35
N THR A 173 -23.99 3.67 33.96
CA THR A 173 -25.07 2.87 34.52
C THR A 173 -25.42 1.66 33.63
N ALA A 174 -24.80 1.56 32.45
CA ALA A 174 -25.04 0.50 31.49
C ALA A 174 -23.73 -0.05 30.89
N ILE A 175 -23.73 -1.36 30.61
CA ILE A 175 -22.66 -2.02 29.85
C ILE A 175 -22.69 -1.49 28.42
N VAL A 176 -21.55 -1.01 27.94
CA VAL A 176 -21.40 -0.57 26.54
C VAL A 176 -21.38 -1.80 25.65
N ILE A 177 -22.33 -1.90 24.73
CA ILE A 177 -22.37 -3.02 23.80
C ILE A 177 -21.46 -2.69 22.61
N PRO A 178 -20.48 -3.56 22.28
CA PRO A 178 -19.66 -3.39 21.09
C PRO A 178 -20.53 -3.23 19.85
N ALA A 179 -20.17 -2.30 18.97
CA ALA A 179 -20.84 -2.21 17.68
C ALA A 179 -20.70 -3.55 16.93
N LEU A 180 -21.80 -3.98 16.30
CA LEU A 180 -21.92 -5.31 15.69
C LEU A 180 -20.83 -5.58 14.65
N LEU A 181 -20.53 -4.59 13.81
CA LEU A 181 -19.53 -4.70 12.75
C LEU A 181 -18.11 -4.92 13.31
N PRO A 182 -17.56 -4.05 14.19
CA PRO A 182 -16.29 -4.32 14.88
C PRO A 182 -16.20 -5.68 15.55
N ALA A 183 -17.30 -6.16 16.16
CA ALA A 183 -17.34 -7.47 16.79
C ALA A 183 -17.19 -8.61 15.79
N ILE A 184 -17.93 -8.56 14.66
CA ILE A 184 -17.81 -9.55 13.58
C ILE A 184 -16.38 -9.56 13.03
N TYR A 185 -15.76 -8.40 12.84
CA TYR A 185 -14.42 -8.30 12.28
C TYR A 185 -13.34 -8.84 13.21
N LEU A 186 -13.39 -8.50 14.50
CA LEU A 186 -12.43 -9.03 15.47
C LEU A 186 -12.51 -10.56 15.55
N VAL A 187 -13.74 -11.10 15.63
CA VAL A 187 -13.97 -12.55 15.63
C VAL A 187 -13.44 -13.18 14.34
N GLY A 188 -13.67 -12.54 13.19
CA GLY A 188 -13.15 -12.97 11.88
C GLY A 188 -11.61 -12.98 11.84
N ALA A 189 -10.96 -11.93 12.33
CA ALA A 189 -9.51 -11.80 12.37
C ALA A 189 -8.86 -12.85 13.29
N VAL A 190 -9.38 -13.00 14.51
CA VAL A 190 -8.91 -14.01 15.48
C VAL A 190 -9.10 -15.42 14.93
N SER A 191 -10.22 -15.67 14.24
CA SER A 191 -10.47 -16.94 13.56
C SER A 191 -9.46 -17.21 12.45
N ALA A 192 -9.15 -16.19 11.64
CA ALA A 192 -8.16 -16.31 10.57
C ALA A 192 -6.77 -16.60 11.13
N ILE A 193 -6.35 -15.88 12.16
CA ILE A 193 -5.06 -16.08 12.83
C ILE A 193 -4.98 -17.47 13.45
N TYR A 194 -6.01 -17.92 14.16
CA TYR A 194 -6.08 -19.29 14.68
C TYR A 194 -5.94 -20.32 13.56
N LEU A 195 -6.73 -20.16 12.48
CA LEU A 195 -6.71 -21.09 11.36
C LEU A 195 -5.36 -21.11 10.66
N LEU A 196 -4.68 -19.97 10.50
CA LEU A 196 -3.32 -19.85 9.98
C LEU A 196 -2.30 -20.52 10.91
N ALA A 197 -2.40 -20.30 12.22
CA ALA A 197 -1.52 -20.93 13.20
C ALA A 197 -1.67 -22.46 13.25
N ARG A 198 -2.88 -22.99 12.99
CA ARG A 198 -3.16 -24.43 12.91
C ARG A 198 -2.39 -25.16 11.81
N TRP A 199 -1.81 -24.44 10.84
CA TRP A 199 -0.99 -25.04 9.79
C TRP A 199 0.41 -25.45 10.27
N VAL A 200 0.92 -24.78 11.31
CA VAL A 200 2.28 -24.97 11.82
C VAL A 200 2.26 -25.56 13.22
N LEU A 201 1.32 -25.13 14.05
CA LEU A 201 1.25 -25.46 15.47
C LEU A 201 0.20 -26.53 15.77
N SER A 202 0.37 -27.18 16.92
CA SER A 202 -0.67 -28.04 17.50
C SER A 202 -1.96 -27.26 17.77
N ARG A 203 -3.09 -27.94 18.02
CA ARG A 203 -4.34 -27.27 18.39
C ARG A 203 -4.19 -26.34 19.59
N ARG A 204 -3.46 -26.79 20.63
CA ARG A 204 -3.18 -25.99 21.82
C ARG A 204 -2.32 -24.77 21.49
N GLY A 205 -1.28 -24.95 20.67
CA GLY A 205 -0.41 -23.84 20.25
C GLY A 205 -1.15 -22.80 19.40
N ALA A 206 -1.96 -23.23 18.43
CA ALA A 206 -2.77 -22.33 17.63
C ALA A 206 -3.86 -21.62 18.43
N PHE A 207 -4.48 -22.32 19.39
CA PHE A 207 -5.43 -21.70 20.31
C PHE A 207 -4.76 -20.63 21.17
N ALA A 208 -3.56 -20.89 21.70
CA ALA A 208 -2.78 -19.89 22.42
C ALA A 208 -2.45 -18.68 21.54
N VAL A 209 -2.03 -18.89 20.29
CA VAL A 209 -1.81 -17.78 19.32
C VAL A 209 -3.09 -17.00 19.06
N GLY A 210 -4.23 -17.68 18.91
CA GLY A 210 -5.54 -17.04 18.75
C GLY A 210 -5.95 -16.20 19.97
N VAL A 211 -5.71 -16.69 21.19
CA VAL A 211 -5.97 -15.96 22.44
C VAL A 211 -5.04 -14.76 22.57
N LEU A 212 -3.74 -14.91 22.28
CA LEU A 212 -2.78 -13.79 22.30
C LEU A 212 -3.17 -12.71 21.28
N ALA A 213 -3.59 -13.11 20.07
CA ALA A 213 -4.08 -12.19 19.06
C ALA A 213 -5.36 -11.48 19.52
N LEU A 214 -6.30 -12.21 20.12
CA LEU A 214 -7.52 -11.61 20.70
C LEU A 214 -7.17 -10.57 21.77
N LEU A 215 -6.32 -10.92 22.74
CA LEU A 215 -5.91 -10.00 23.80
C LEU A 215 -5.21 -8.76 23.24
N GLY A 216 -4.28 -8.95 22.29
CA GLY A 216 -3.57 -7.85 21.65
C GLY A 216 -4.49 -6.92 20.85
N LEU A 217 -5.38 -7.48 20.04
CA LEU A 217 -6.34 -6.70 19.24
C LEU A 217 -7.38 -6.00 20.12
N SER A 218 -7.87 -6.65 21.18
CA SER A 218 -8.80 -6.06 22.13
C SER A 218 -8.16 -4.97 22.99
N LEU A 219 -6.90 -5.15 23.40
CA LEU A 219 -6.14 -4.11 24.10
C LEU A 219 -5.89 -2.91 23.18
N ALA A 220 -5.50 -3.15 21.92
CA ALA A 220 -5.34 -2.09 20.93
C ALA A 220 -6.65 -1.30 20.76
N LEU A 221 -7.80 -2.00 20.67
CA LEU A 221 -9.11 -1.36 20.57
C LEU A 221 -9.51 -0.60 21.84
N ALA A 222 -9.12 -1.08 23.02
CA ALA A 222 -9.39 -0.41 24.29
C ALA A 222 -8.61 0.90 24.42
N VAL A 223 -7.33 0.92 24.04
CA VAL A 223 -6.45 2.08 24.18
C VAL A 223 -6.54 3.04 22.99
N GLY A 224 -6.71 2.52 21.79
CA GLY A 224 -6.71 3.28 20.53
C GLY A 224 -8.07 3.32 19.84
N ARG A 225 -9.19 3.29 20.58
CA ARG A 225 -10.54 3.17 20.02
C ARG A 225 -10.85 4.22 18.97
N ILE A 226 -10.57 5.48 19.30
CA ILE A 226 -10.84 6.61 18.42
C ILE A 226 -10.17 6.36 17.08
N TYR A 227 -8.90 5.93 17.10
CA TYR A 227 -8.12 5.63 15.93
C TYR A 227 -8.61 4.40 15.16
N LEU A 228 -8.95 3.32 15.86
CA LEU A 228 -9.28 2.05 15.24
C LEU A 228 -10.74 1.96 14.77
N ALA A 229 -11.68 2.64 15.41
CA ALA A 229 -13.12 2.45 15.16
C ALA A 229 -13.59 2.78 13.72
N PRO A 230 -13.10 3.84 13.04
CA PRO A 230 -13.49 4.13 11.66
C PRO A 230 -12.68 3.35 10.62
N HIS A 231 -11.47 2.88 10.98
CA HIS A 231 -10.49 2.36 10.01
C HIS A 231 -10.03 0.90 10.21
N SER A 232 -10.46 0.25 11.29
CA SER A 232 -10.16 -1.17 11.59
C SER A 232 -10.75 -2.17 10.58
N PHE A 233 -11.53 -1.67 9.62
CA PHE A 233 -12.36 -2.46 8.72
C PHE A 233 -11.63 -3.14 7.55
N TRP A 234 -10.42 -2.73 7.16
CA TRP A 234 -9.74 -3.34 5.99
C TRP A 234 -8.57 -4.27 6.33
N VAL A 235 -7.75 -3.89 7.32
CA VAL A 235 -6.41 -4.48 7.54
C VAL A 235 -6.47 -5.94 8.01
N LEU A 236 -7.52 -6.29 8.76
CA LEU A 236 -7.70 -7.62 9.34
C LEU A 236 -8.93 -8.35 8.80
N ALA A 237 -9.92 -7.59 8.32
CA ALA A 237 -11.15 -8.16 7.80
C ALA A 237 -10.93 -8.81 6.43
N ILE A 238 -10.20 -8.23 5.47
CA ILE A 238 -10.14 -8.83 4.12
C ILE A 238 -9.44 -10.21 4.12
N PRO A 239 -8.33 -10.42 4.86
CA PRO A 239 -7.77 -11.76 5.03
C PRO A 239 -8.73 -12.75 5.70
N GLY A 240 -9.42 -12.33 6.77
CA GLY A 240 -10.32 -13.18 7.54
C GLY A 240 -11.65 -13.46 6.86
N LEU A 241 -12.26 -12.46 6.21
CA LEU A 241 -13.41 -12.58 5.34
C LEU A 241 -13.07 -13.42 4.13
N GLY A 242 -11.87 -13.29 3.54
CA GLY A 242 -11.43 -14.13 2.41
C GLY A 242 -11.39 -15.61 2.79
N VAL A 243 -10.82 -15.93 3.95
CA VAL A 243 -10.80 -17.31 4.49
C VAL A 243 -12.21 -17.77 4.89
N LEU A 244 -13.03 -16.90 5.49
CA LEU A 244 -14.41 -17.21 5.91
C LEU A 244 -15.37 -17.39 4.73
N ILE A 245 -15.28 -16.54 3.70
CA ILE A 245 -16.06 -16.60 2.45
C ILE A 245 -15.68 -17.85 1.66
N MET A 246 -14.37 -18.15 1.51
CA MET A 246 -13.93 -19.41 0.89
C MET A 246 -14.48 -20.65 1.60
N GLU A 247 -14.76 -20.54 2.90
CA GLU A 247 -15.19 -21.65 3.73
C GLU A 247 -16.72 -21.73 3.90
N LEU A 248 -17.43 -20.59 3.89
CA LEU A 248 -18.88 -20.50 3.76
C LEU A 248 -19.33 -20.97 2.37
N ALA A 249 -18.60 -20.62 1.31
CA ALA A 249 -18.80 -21.13 -0.04
C ALA A 249 -18.66 -22.66 -0.13
N ARG A 250 -17.99 -23.30 0.84
CA ARG A 250 -17.87 -24.76 0.96
C ARG A 250 -18.98 -25.42 1.78
N ARG A 251 -19.89 -24.66 2.41
CA ARG A 251 -20.88 -25.15 3.38
C ARG A 251 -22.35 -24.98 2.97
N ILE A 252 -22.66 -24.27 1.89
CA ILE A 252 -24.05 -24.14 1.42
C ILE A 252 -24.42 -25.42 0.62
N PRO A 253 -25.54 -26.11 0.93
CA PRO A 253 -26.01 -27.25 0.12
C PRO A 253 -26.17 -26.87 -1.36
N PRO A 254 -26.10 -27.82 -2.31
CA PRO A 254 -25.98 -27.57 -3.75
C PRO A 254 -27.24 -26.99 -4.43
N MET A 255 -28.07 -26.22 -3.71
CA MET A 255 -29.29 -25.59 -4.22
C MET A 255 -29.34 -24.06 -4.09
N ALA A 256 -28.24 -23.41 -3.70
CA ALA A 256 -27.97 -22.04 -4.12
C ALA A 256 -26.57 -22.04 -4.74
N LYS A 257 -26.48 -21.80 -6.05
CA LYS A 257 -25.23 -21.80 -6.82
C LYS A 257 -24.23 -20.85 -6.14
N ALA A 258 -23.35 -21.39 -5.29
CA ALA A 258 -22.15 -20.69 -4.85
C ALA A 258 -21.49 -20.14 -6.11
N ILE A 259 -21.20 -18.84 -6.15
CA ILE A 259 -20.53 -18.17 -7.25
C ILE A 259 -19.40 -19.09 -7.72
N PRO A 260 -19.53 -19.76 -8.89
CA PRO A 260 -18.49 -20.64 -9.40
C PRO A 260 -17.15 -19.89 -9.40
N LEU A 261 -16.01 -20.57 -9.23
CA LEU A 261 -14.70 -19.90 -9.29
C LEU A 261 -14.58 -19.03 -10.55
N SER A 262 -15.17 -19.48 -11.67
CA SER A 262 -15.32 -18.68 -12.88
C SER A 262 -16.11 -17.39 -12.65
N THR A 263 -17.27 -17.42 -11.99
CA THR A 263 -18.05 -16.23 -11.67
C THR A 263 -17.31 -15.31 -10.70
N ALA A 264 -16.57 -15.82 -9.70
CA ALA A 264 -15.79 -15.00 -8.78
C ALA A 264 -14.63 -14.31 -9.51
N LEU A 265 -13.95 -15.03 -10.40
CA LEU A 265 -12.90 -14.47 -11.25
C LEU A 265 -13.45 -13.47 -12.26
N VAL A 266 -14.61 -13.73 -12.87
CA VAL A 266 -15.29 -12.79 -13.77
C VAL A 266 -15.68 -11.53 -13.02
N LEU A 267 -16.25 -11.63 -11.81
CA LEU A 267 -16.55 -10.46 -10.97
C LEU A 267 -15.27 -9.69 -10.62
N ALA A 268 -14.18 -10.37 -10.28
CA ALA A 268 -12.90 -9.72 -10.03
C ALA A 268 -12.35 -9.00 -11.27
N VAL A 269 -12.49 -9.59 -12.47
CA VAL A 269 -12.13 -8.93 -13.73
C VAL A 269 -13.02 -7.72 -13.99
N VAL A 270 -14.34 -7.83 -13.80
CA VAL A 270 -15.29 -6.71 -13.97
C VAL A 270 -14.96 -5.57 -13.01
N LEU A 271 -14.71 -5.86 -11.74
CA LEU A 271 -14.26 -4.88 -10.75
C LEU A 271 -12.93 -4.23 -11.16
N GLY A 272 -11.97 -5.03 -11.63
CA GLY A 272 -10.69 -4.53 -12.11
C GLY A 272 -10.83 -3.63 -13.34
N LEU A 273 -11.70 -3.97 -14.29
CA LEU A 273 -12.01 -3.15 -15.46
C LEU A 273 -12.67 -1.82 -15.05
N TRP A 274 -13.59 -1.86 -14.09
CA TRP A 274 -14.21 -0.64 -13.55
C TRP A 274 -13.16 0.26 -12.88
N ARG A 275 -12.29 -0.29 -12.02
CA ARG A 275 -11.19 0.46 -11.40
C ARG A 275 -10.27 1.06 -12.46
N PHE A 276 -9.86 0.28 -13.45
CA PHE A 276 -9.04 0.75 -14.56
C PHE A 276 -9.72 1.90 -15.33
N ALA A 277 -11.01 1.78 -15.63
CA ALA A 277 -11.77 2.82 -16.30
C ALA A 277 -11.81 4.12 -15.49
N SER A 278 -11.99 4.04 -14.17
CA SER A 278 -11.93 5.21 -13.28
C SER A 278 -10.56 5.89 -13.29
N MET A 279 -9.46 5.11 -13.28
CA MET A 279 -8.10 5.67 -13.38
C MET A 279 -7.84 6.31 -14.76
N ALA A 280 -8.35 5.68 -15.82
CA ALA A 280 -8.26 6.21 -17.17
C ALA A 280 -9.01 7.53 -17.31
N GLU A 281 -10.21 7.65 -16.73
CA GLU A 281 -10.99 8.89 -16.71
C GLU A 281 -10.24 10.02 -16.01
N LEU A 282 -9.71 9.78 -14.81
CA LEU A 282 -8.89 10.75 -14.06
C LEU A 282 -7.67 11.21 -14.87
N SER A 283 -6.94 10.26 -15.47
CA SER A 283 -5.79 10.55 -16.33
C SER A 283 -6.21 11.36 -17.57
N TRP A 284 -7.38 11.07 -18.14
CA TRP A 284 -7.93 11.81 -19.30
C TRP A 284 -8.34 13.24 -18.96
N MET A 285 -8.73 13.47 -17.70
CA MET A 285 -8.95 14.79 -17.12
C MET A 285 -7.65 15.55 -16.80
N GLY A 286 -6.49 14.89 -16.89
CA GLY A 286 -5.17 15.50 -16.67
C GLY A 286 -4.63 15.31 -15.26
N VAL A 287 -5.10 14.32 -14.51
CA VAL A 287 -4.61 14.02 -13.16
C VAL A 287 -3.42 13.05 -13.26
N ALA A 288 -2.20 13.57 -13.08
CA ALA A 288 -0.98 12.78 -12.92
C ALA A 288 0.13 13.63 -12.26
N PRO A 289 0.12 13.78 -10.92
CA PRO A 289 0.99 14.72 -10.22
C PRO A 289 2.49 14.43 -10.41
N ASP A 290 2.89 13.17 -10.36
CA ASP A 290 4.31 12.81 -10.48
C ASP A 290 4.80 12.95 -11.92
N PHE A 291 3.93 12.68 -12.91
CA PHE A 291 4.24 13.00 -14.30
C PHE A 291 4.41 14.51 -14.51
N ALA A 292 3.57 15.34 -13.90
CA ALA A 292 3.69 16.80 -14.02
C ALA A 292 5.05 17.31 -13.49
N ASN A 293 5.57 16.73 -12.41
CA ASN A 293 6.93 17.02 -11.91
C ASN A 293 8.01 16.63 -12.93
N ASN A 294 7.93 15.43 -13.51
CA ASN A 294 8.86 14.97 -14.53
C ASN A 294 8.79 15.81 -15.83
N TYR A 295 7.57 16.16 -16.24
CA TYR A 295 7.31 17.01 -17.40
C TYR A 295 7.91 18.41 -17.22
N THR A 296 7.76 18.99 -16.03
CA THR A 296 8.36 20.29 -15.69
C THR A 296 9.88 20.22 -15.71
N GLY A 297 10.49 19.19 -15.11
CA GLY A 297 11.94 18.98 -15.18
C GLY A 297 12.44 18.82 -16.62
N ALA A 298 11.69 18.09 -17.45
CA ALA A 298 12.01 17.92 -18.87
C ALA A 298 11.88 19.22 -19.68
N MET A 299 10.90 20.07 -19.37
CA MET A 299 10.76 21.41 -19.96
C MET A 299 11.95 22.30 -19.61
N VAL A 300 12.33 22.34 -18.32
CA VAL A 300 13.50 23.11 -17.84
C VAL A 300 14.76 22.65 -18.56
N LEU A 301 14.96 21.34 -18.71
CA LEU A 301 16.10 20.79 -19.43
C LEU A 301 16.09 21.21 -20.90
N ARG A 302 14.93 21.12 -21.57
CA ARG A 302 14.78 21.50 -22.99
C ARG A 302 15.01 22.98 -23.23
N SER A 303 14.67 23.85 -22.29
CA SER A 303 14.92 25.29 -22.39
C SER A 303 16.35 25.71 -22.01
N GLY A 304 17.25 24.76 -21.73
CA GLY A 304 18.62 25.03 -21.31
C GLY A 304 18.77 25.50 -19.85
N GLY A 305 17.74 25.28 -19.02
CA GLY A 305 17.74 25.59 -17.60
C GLY A 305 18.52 24.58 -16.75
N THR A 306 18.63 24.86 -15.45
CA THR A 306 19.28 23.94 -14.50
C THR A 306 18.26 22.92 -13.99
N LEU A 307 18.49 21.63 -14.28
CA LEU A 307 17.54 20.55 -13.96
C LEU A 307 17.23 20.41 -12.47
N TYR A 308 18.26 20.45 -11.62
CA TYR A 308 18.12 20.32 -10.17
C TYR A 308 18.22 21.69 -9.50
N ASN A 309 17.18 22.04 -8.72
CA ASN A 309 17.19 23.24 -7.88
C ASN A 309 17.27 22.82 -6.41
N THR A 310 18.47 22.87 -5.85
CA THR A 310 18.75 22.45 -4.46
C THR A 310 18.23 23.44 -3.41
N ASN A 311 17.66 24.58 -3.83
CA ASN A 311 16.96 25.49 -2.91
C ASN A 311 15.50 25.09 -2.66
N LEU A 312 14.96 24.16 -3.46
CA LEU A 312 13.64 23.59 -3.23
C LEU A 312 13.77 22.30 -2.42
N PRO A 313 12.80 21.98 -1.53
CA PRO A 313 12.74 20.67 -0.91
C PRO A 313 12.78 19.55 -1.96
N LEU A 314 13.49 18.44 -1.68
CA LEU A 314 13.76 17.37 -2.64
C LEU A 314 12.53 16.90 -3.43
N PHE A 315 11.38 16.80 -2.75
CA PHE A 315 10.13 16.28 -3.32
C PHE A 315 9.20 17.37 -3.88
N VAL A 316 9.62 18.63 -3.82
CA VAL A 316 9.01 19.75 -4.52
C VAL A 316 9.72 19.99 -5.85
N GLY A 317 11.03 19.74 -5.89
CA GLY A 317 11.85 19.78 -7.10
C GLY A 317 11.88 18.46 -7.88
N TYR A 318 12.62 18.45 -8.98
CA TYR A 318 12.90 17.24 -9.75
C TYR A 318 13.95 16.36 -9.04
N ASP A 319 13.62 15.09 -8.77
CA ASP A 319 14.44 14.17 -7.96
C ASP A 319 14.92 12.91 -8.71
N ASN A 320 14.47 12.72 -9.96
CA ASN A 320 14.83 11.55 -10.76
C ASN A 320 16.23 11.70 -11.42
N PRO A 321 16.86 10.61 -11.91
CA PRO A 321 18.10 10.71 -12.68
C PRO A 321 17.93 11.57 -13.95
N PRO A 322 19.00 12.18 -14.51
CA PRO A 322 18.87 13.04 -15.69
C PRO A 322 18.25 12.36 -16.91
N LEU A 323 18.45 11.04 -17.05
CA LEU A 323 17.85 10.27 -18.14
C LEU A 323 16.32 10.33 -18.14
N THR A 324 15.68 10.38 -16.97
CA THR A 324 14.21 10.42 -16.86
C THR A 324 13.63 11.70 -17.49
N ALA A 325 14.27 12.85 -17.27
CA ALA A 325 13.92 14.11 -17.92
C ALA A 325 14.11 14.03 -19.44
N ILE A 326 15.20 13.41 -19.90
CA ILE A 326 15.46 13.20 -21.34
C ILE A 326 14.38 12.33 -21.98
N LEU A 327 13.98 11.23 -21.34
CA LEU A 327 12.92 10.35 -21.82
C LEU A 327 11.55 11.04 -21.85
N THR A 328 11.31 11.97 -20.93
CA THR A 328 10.06 12.75 -20.86
C THR A 328 10.07 13.95 -21.82
N MET A 329 11.25 14.40 -22.26
CA MET A 329 11.44 15.59 -23.09
C MET A 329 10.59 15.61 -24.38
N PRO A 330 10.43 14.53 -25.16
CA PRO A 330 9.58 14.55 -26.36
C PRO A 330 8.11 14.87 -26.04
N LEU A 331 7.61 14.51 -24.86
CA LEU A 331 6.24 14.77 -24.46
C LEU A 331 5.99 16.25 -24.17
N THR A 332 7.05 17.03 -23.89
CA THR A 332 6.97 18.50 -23.73
C THR A 332 6.65 19.26 -25.02
N LEU A 333 6.58 18.56 -26.16
CA LEU A 333 6.10 19.13 -27.43
C LEU A 333 4.58 19.32 -27.44
N PHE A 334 3.87 18.66 -26.52
CA PHE A 334 2.43 18.75 -26.35
C PHE A 334 2.12 19.49 -25.04
N ASP A 335 0.89 20.02 -24.91
CA ASP A 335 0.42 20.53 -23.62
C ASP A 335 0.38 19.41 -22.56
N LEU A 336 0.45 19.78 -21.28
CA LEU A 336 0.54 18.82 -20.18
C LEU A 336 -0.58 17.77 -20.20
N ARG A 337 -1.81 18.16 -20.52
CA ARG A 337 -2.95 17.22 -20.54
C ARG A 337 -2.80 16.20 -21.66
N THR A 338 -2.42 16.64 -22.85
CA THR A 338 -2.12 15.73 -23.97
C THR A 338 -0.93 14.82 -23.66
N ALA A 339 0.13 15.36 -23.04
CA ALA A 339 1.29 14.60 -22.61
C ALA A 339 0.93 13.49 -21.59
N ILE A 340 0.08 13.79 -20.61
CA ILE A 340 -0.44 12.81 -19.64
C ILE A 340 -1.20 11.68 -20.34
N ARG A 341 -2.08 12.01 -21.29
CA ARG A 341 -2.85 10.99 -22.05
C ARG A 341 -1.96 10.08 -22.89
N LEU A 342 -0.93 10.65 -23.53
CA LEU A 342 0.05 9.88 -24.29
C LEU A 342 0.87 8.97 -23.37
N PHE A 343 1.31 9.49 -22.23
CA PHE A 343 2.08 8.73 -21.25
C PHE A 343 1.26 7.61 -20.60
N PHE A 344 0.01 7.87 -20.24
CA PHE A 344 -0.92 6.85 -19.75
C PHE A 344 -1.10 5.74 -20.80
N SER A 345 -1.32 6.12 -22.07
CA SER A 345 -1.47 5.17 -23.18
C SER A 345 -0.21 4.33 -23.39
N LEU A 346 0.97 4.93 -23.25
CA LEU A 346 2.26 4.23 -23.26
C LEU A 346 2.36 3.23 -22.11
N ASN A 347 1.96 3.61 -20.90
CA ASN A 347 1.95 2.73 -19.73
C ASN A 347 1.02 1.52 -19.91
N VAL A 348 -0.17 1.71 -20.50
CA VAL A 348 -1.09 0.62 -20.87
C VAL A 348 -0.44 -0.31 -21.89
N PHE A 349 0.17 0.25 -22.95
CA PHE A 349 0.87 -0.53 -23.95
C PHE A 349 2.01 -1.35 -23.35
N LEU A 350 2.85 -0.75 -22.49
CA LEU A 350 3.98 -1.41 -21.84
C LEU A 350 3.53 -2.55 -20.92
N LEU A 351 2.41 -2.38 -20.22
CA LEU A 351 1.81 -3.45 -19.42
C LEU A 351 1.36 -4.62 -20.30
N ILE A 352 0.61 -4.35 -21.39
CA ILE A 352 0.16 -5.39 -22.33
C ILE A 352 1.35 -6.11 -22.96
N ALA A 353 2.37 -5.37 -23.40
CA ALA A 353 3.59 -5.91 -23.98
C ALA A 353 4.36 -6.79 -22.97
N SER A 354 4.40 -6.38 -21.69
CA SER A 354 4.97 -7.19 -20.61
C SER A 354 4.24 -8.52 -20.45
N LEU A 355 2.90 -8.50 -20.43
CA LEU A 355 2.10 -9.73 -20.33
C LEU A 355 2.32 -10.65 -21.54
N ALA A 356 2.38 -10.09 -22.74
CA ALA A 356 2.66 -10.84 -23.97
C ALA A 356 4.05 -11.51 -23.93
N LEU A 357 5.08 -10.79 -23.47
CA LEU A 357 6.44 -11.32 -23.33
C LEU A 357 6.54 -12.38 -22.23
N ILE A 358 5.80 -12.25 -21.12
CA ILE A 358 5.70 -13.28 -20.09
C ILE A 358 5.13 -14.57 -20.68
N VAL A 359 4.03 -14.48 -21.44
CA VAL A 359 3.45 -15.64 -22.14
C VAL A 359 4.47 -16.25 -23.11
N ALA A 360 5.13 -15.42 -23.92
CA ALA A 360 6.16 -15.83 -24.87
C ALA A 360 7.40 -16.47 -24.21
N ALA A 361 7.67 -16.20 -22.93
CA ALA A 361 8.74 -16.81 -22.14
C ALA A 361 8.41 -18.25 -21.67
N LYS A 362 7.65 -19.01 -22.48
CA LYS A 362 7.14 -20.35 -22.21
C LYS A 362 6.18 -20.41 -21.00
N LYS A 363 5.30 -19.41 -20.89
CA LYS A 363 4.21 -19.36 -19.88
C LYS A 363 2.84 -19.55 -20.50
N GLU A 364 2.75 -20.36 -21.55
CA GLU A 364 1.51 -20.71 -22.26
C GLU A 364 0.41 -21.28 -21.34
N TYR A 365 0.77 -21.81 -20.15
CA TYR A 365 -0.24 -22.20 -19.16
C TYR A 365 -1.13 -21.03 -18.74
N LEU A 366 -0.64 -19.79 -18.82
CA LEU A 366 -1.41 -18.58 -18.55
C LEU A 366 -2.54 -18.37 -19.56
N LEU A 367 -2.46 -18.95 -20.76
CA LEU A 367 -3.56 -18.88 -21.74
C LEU A 367 -4.66 -19.90 -21.47
N ARG A 368 -4.41 -20.89 -20.61
CA ARG A 368 -5.37 -21.97 -20.31
C ARG A 368 -6.33 -21.53 -19.22
N TYR A 369 -7.58 -21.98 -19.30
CA TYR A 369 -8.53 -21.82 -18.20
C TYR A 369 -8.05 -22.60 -16.95
N PRO A 370 -8.17 -22.04 -15.72
CA PRO A 370 -8.64 -20.70 -15.37
C PRO A 370 -7.52 -19.64 -15.25
N TYR A 371 -6.28 -19.95 -15.65
CA TYR A 371 -5.11 -19.12 -15.38
C TYR A 371 -5.13 -17.75 -16.07
N TRP A 372 -5.71 -17.65 -17.28
CA TRP A 372 -5.83 -16.35 -17.95
C TRP A 372 -6.75 -15.40 -17.17
N LEU A 373 -7.84 -15.92 -16.60
CA LEU A 373 -8.74 -15.16 -15.73
C LEU A 373 -8.05 -14.75 -14.44
N VAL A 374 -7.25 -15.64 -13.84
CA VAL A 374 -6.46 -15.32 -12.64
C VAL A 374 -5.44 -14.22 -12.93
N ALA A 375 -4.72 -14.32 -14.05
CA ALA A 375 -3.74 -13.32 -14.46
C ALA A 375 -4.39 -11.96 -14.71
N LEU A 376 -5.51 -11.94 -15.43
CA LEU A 376 -6.27 -10.72 -15.72
C LEU A 376 -6.86 -10.09 -14.45
N ALA A 377 -7.51 -10.89 -13.61
CA ALA A 377 -8.05 -10.44 -12.34
C ALA A 377 -6.96 -9.86 -11.42
N LEU A 378 -5.80 -10.51 -11.37
CA LEU A 378 -4.66 -10.05 -10.58
C LEU A 378 -4.14 -8.71 -11.10
N VAL A 379 -3.80 -8.62 -12.39
CA VAL A 379 -3.15 -7.43 -12.95
C VAL A 379 -4.06 -6.21 -12.90
N LEU A 380 -5.37 -6.37 -13.20
CA LEU A 380 -6.32 -5.27 -13.17
C LEU A 380 -6.67 -4.76 -11.76
N ASN A 381 -6.41 -5.56 -10.73
CA ASN A 381 -6.69 -5.17 -9.33
C ASN A 381 -5.44 -4.88 -8.53
N LEU A 382 -4.24 -5.09 -9.09
CA LEU A 382 -2.99 -4.83 -8.40
C LEU A 382 -2.81 -3.32 -8.27
N ASP A 383 -3.02 -2.82 -7.05
CA ASP A 383 -3.03 -1.39 -6.77
C ASP A 383 -1.75 -0.67 -7.22
N PRO A 384 -0.53 -1.22 -6.99
CA PRO A 384 0.70 -0.63 -7.53
C PRO A 384 0.71 -0.38 -9.05
N VAL A 385 0.03 -1.22 -9.84
CA VAL A 385 -0.07 -1.03 -11.31
C VAL A 385 -1.00 0.14 -11.62
N LEU A 386 -2.13 0.23 -10.94
CA LEU A 386 -3.10 1.31 -11.10
C LEU A 386 -2.51 2.65 -10.62
N ASP A 387 -1.84 2.65 -9.47
CA ASP A 387 -1.15 3.82 -8.90
C ASP A 387 -0.06 4.32 -9.87
N SER A 388 0.76 3.41 -10.41
CA SER A 388 1.81 3.78 -11.38
C SER A 388 1.22 4.45 -12.63
N MET A 389 0.05 3.99 -13.09
CA MET A 389 -0.66 4.63 -14.22
C MET A 389 -1.24 5.99 -13.84
N LEU A 390 -1.94 6.08 -12.71
CA LEU A 390 -2.61 7.31 -12.25
C LEU A 390 -1.60 8.42 -11.93
N LEU A 391 -0.54 8.09 -11.21
CA LEU A 391 0.51 9.05 -10.86
C LEU A 391 1.36 9.44 -12.07
N GLY A 392 1.35 8.61 -13.12
CA GLY A 392 2.15 8.78 -14.32
C GLY A 392 3.63 8.50 -14.06
N GLN A 393 3.89 7.35 -13.43
CA GLN A 393 5.21 6.85 -13.08
C GLN A 393 5.84 5.98 -14.17
N LEU A 394 7.16 5.78 -14.08
CA LEU A 394 7.96 4.96 -15.01
C LEU A 394 8.06 3.47 -14.62
N ASP A 395 7.37 3.01 -13.57
CA ASP A 395 7.54 1.64 -13.08
C ASP A 395 7.05 0.59 -14.08
N LEU A 396 6.07 0.90 -14.93
CA LEU A 396 5.62 -0.01 -15.98
C LEU A 396 6.62 -0.11 -17.14
N LEU A 397 7.39 0.95 -17.41
CA LEU A 397 8.56 0.87 -18.29
C LEU A 397 9.66 0.01 -17.68
N ILE A 398 9.93 0.18 -16.37
CA ILE A 398 10.92 -0.65 -15.67
C ILE A 398 10.48 -2.11 -15.61
N LEU A 399 9.21 -2.39 -15.30
CA LEU A 399 8.63 -3.73 -15.36
C LEU A 399 8.82 -4.33 -16.76
N PHE A 400 8.50 -3.59 -17.81
CA PHE A 400 8.69 -4.03 -19.18
C PHE A 400 10.15 -4.40 -19.45
N LEU A 401 11.12 -3.57 -19.05
CA LEU A 401 12.54 -3.86 -19.23
C LEU A 401 13.02 -5.07 -18.40
N ILE A 402 12.50 -5.24 -17.17
CA ILE A 402 12.75 -6.44 -16.34
C ILE A 402 12.20 -7.69 -17.04
N VAL A 403 11.03 -7.58 -17.68
CA VAL A 403 10.39 -8.67 -18.43
C VAL A 403 11.10 -8.95 -19.75
N VAL A 404 11.59 -7.94 -20.47
CA VAL A 404 12.45 -8.11 -21.66
C VAL A 404 13.75 -8.82 -21.26
N SER A 405 14.32 -8.48 -20.11
CA SER A 405 15.48 -9.18 -19.55
C SER A 405 15.19 -10.67 -19.29
N TYR A 406 14.08 -10.92 -18.59
CA TYR A 406 13.59 -12.26 -18.31
C TYR A 406 13.36 -13.07 -19.60
N TRP A 407 12.55 -12.54 -20.52
CA TRP A 407 12.23 -13.18 -21.80
C TRP A 407 13.48 -13.38 -22.68
N GLY A 408 14.34 -12.36 -22.76
CA GLY A 408 15.56 -12.39 -23.56
C GLY A 408 16.47 -13.52 -23.11
N TYR A 409 16.69 -13.64 -21.80
CA TYR A 409 17.51 -14.73 -21.25
C TYR A 409 16.84 -16.10 -21.45
N ARG A 410 15.53 -16.23 -21.20
CA ARG A 410 14.75 -17.46 -21.48
C ARG A 410 14.81 -17.89 -22.95
N SER A 411 14.94 -16.94 -23.86
CA SER A 411 15.01 -17.16 -25.31
C SER A 411 16.43 -17.30 -25.83
N GLY A 412 17.46 -17.37 -24.96
CA GLY A 412 18.86 -17.46 -25.35
C GLY A 412 19.46 -16.14 -25.91
N ARG A 413 18.73 -15.02 -25.82
CA ARG A 413 19.13 -13.69 -26.30
C ARG A 413 19.79 -12.90 -25.16
N GLU A 414 20.96 -13.35 -24.71
CA GLU A 414 21.67 -12.78 -23.56
C GLU A 414 22.01 -11.28 -23.73
N VAL A 415 22.32 -10.83 -24.96
CA VAL A 415 22.60 -9.42 -25.26
C VAL A 415 21.36 -8.56 -25.02
N VAL A 416 20.20 -8.99 -25.52
CA VAL A 416 18.91 -8.29 -25.29
C VAL A 416 18.64 -8.21 -23.80
N ALA A 417 18.88 -9.31 -23.08
CA ALA A 417 18.61 -9.36 -21.65
C ALA A 417 19.45 -8.36 -20.86
N GLY A 418 20.74 -8.30 -21.18
CA GLY A 418 21.66 -7.35 -20.58
C GLY A 418 21.31 -5.92 -20.93
N ALA A 419 21.04 -5.63 -22.20
CA ALA A 419 20.76 -4.28 -22.66
C ALA A 419 19.50 -3.69 -22.01
N SER A 420 18.41 -4.46 -21.95
CA SER A 420 17.19 -4.01 -21.28
C SER A 420 17.44 -3.74 -19.78
N LEU A 421 18.26 -4.56 -19.13
CA LEU A 421 18.56 -4.38 -17.71
C LEU A 421 19.48 -3.19 -17.43
N GLY A 422 20.46 -2.94 -18.31
CA GLY A 422 21.30 -1.75 -18.26
C GLY A 422 20.50 -0.46 -18.45
N LEU A 423 19.54 -0.47 -19.38
CA LEU A 423 18.61 0.66 -19.57
C LEU A 423 17.72 0.85 -18.33
N ALA A 424 17.18 -0.22 -17.75
CA ALA A 424 16.39 -0.14 -16.53
C ALA A 424 17.20 0.47 -15.36
N ALA A 425 18.46 0.07 -15.22
CA ALA A 425 19.38 0.59 -14.20
C ALA A 425 19.68 2.09 -14.35
N MET A 426 19.71 2.60 -15.59
CA MET A 426 19.90 4.02 -15.88
C MET A 426 18.66 4.86 -15.58
N ILE A 427 17.47 4.30 -15.76
CA ILE A 427 16.20 4.96 -15.38
C ILE A 427 16.06 4.97 -13.86
N LYS A 428 16.42 3.87 -13.20
CA LYS A 428 16.33 3.69 -11.75
C LYS A 428 17.41 2.72 -11.29
N LEU A 429 18.15 3.07 -10.24
CA LEU A 429 19.32 2.29 -9.84
C LEU A 429 18.98 0.86 -9.37
N SER A 430 17.80 0.65 -8.77
CA SER A 430 17.44 -0.60 -8.10
C SER A 430 17.38 -1.84 -9.02
N PRO A 431 16.80 -1.81 -10.24
CA PRO A 431 16.92 -2.88 -11.23
C PRO A 431 18.35 -3.36 -11.48
N GLY A 432 19.36 -2.49 -11.37
CA GLY A 432 20.77 -2.85 -11.58
C GLY A 432 21.26 -4.01 -10.70
N LEU A 433 20.63 -4.24 -9.54
CA LEU A 433 20.98 -5.36 -8.65
C LEU A 433 20.70 -6.74 -9.28
N LEU A 434 19.82 -6.84 -10.28
CA LEU A 434 19.64 -8.09 -11.05
C LEU A 434 20.92 -8.47 -11.83
N LEU A 435 21.83 -7.53 -12.09
CA LEU A 435 23.12 -7.86 -12.71
C LEU A 435 23.98 -8.71 -11.79
N LEU A 436 23.87 -8.55 -10.47
CA LEU A 436 24.55 -9.40 -9.49
C LEU A 436 24.07 -10.85 -9.59
N TYR A 437 22.77 -11.06 -9.84
CA TYR A 437 22.22 -12.40 -10.10
C TYR A 437 22.91 -13.05 -11.31
N PHE A 438 22.97 -12.34 -12.45
CA PHE A 438 23.62 -12.86 -13.65
C PHE A 438 25.13 -13.04 -13.48
N LEU A 439 25.78 -12.16 -12.72
CA LEU A 439 27.20 -12.27 -12.39
C LEU A 439 27.48 -13.54 -11.55
N VAL A 440 26.68 -13.79 -10.51
CA VAL A 440 26.76 -15.02 -9.70
C VAL A 440 26.51 -16.25 -10.57
N LYS A 441 25.57 -16.17 -11.51
CA LYS A 441 25.29 -17.23 -12.50
C LYS A 441 26.32 -17.30 -13.64
N ARG A 442 27.41 -16.51 -13.58
CA ARG A 442 28.49 -16.45 -14.58
C ARG A 442 28.00 -16.16 -16.00
N ARG A 443 26.90 -15.40 -16.13
CA ARG A 443 26.32 -14.95 -17.39
C ARG A 443 26.96 -13.65 -17.84
N PHE A 444 28.26 -13.70 -18.10
CA PHE A 444 29.07 -12.51 -18.39
C PHE A 444 28.62 -11.75 -19.63
N ARG A 445 28.04 -12.42 -20.64
CA ARG A 445 27.51 -11.72 -21.83
C ARG A 445 26.32 -10.82 -21.50
N VAL A 446 25.44 -11.25 -20.60
CA VAL A 446 24.34 -10.43 -20.08
C VAL A 446 24.90 -9.22 -19.35
N VAL A 447 25.86 -9.45 -18.44
CA VAL A 447 26.50 -8.39 -17.65
C VAL A 447 27.23 -7.39 -18.55
N ALA A 448 28.03 -7.85 -19.51
CA ALA A 448 28.77 -7.00 -20.44
C ALA A 448 27.82 -6.15 -21.31
N SER A 449 26.74 -6.74 -21.82
CA SER A 449 25.74 -6.00 -22.61
C SER A 449 25.04 -4.90 -21.77
N ALA A 450 24.77 -5.17 -20.50
CA ALA A 450 24.23 -4.16 -19.60
C ALA A 450 25.20 -3.00 -19.37
N PHE A 451 26.47 -3.28 -19.08
CA PHE A 451 27.49 -2.24 -18.94
C PHE A 451 27.71 -1.44 -20.23
N ALA A 452 27.71 -2.10 -21.39
CA ALA A 452 27.78 -1.43 -22.68
C ALA A 452 26.59 -0.47 -22.89
N THR A 453 25.39 -0.88 -22.48
CA THR A 453 24.19 -0.04 -22.55
C THR A 453 24.26 1.13 -21.57
N VAL A 454 24.70 0.91 -20.34
CA VAL A 454 24.94 1.98 -19.35
C VAL A 454 25.95 2.99 -19.89
N ALA A 455 27.06 2.53 -20.48
CA ALA A 455 28.07 3.40 -21.06
C ALA A 455 27.50 4.22 -22.24
N LEU A 456 26.77 3.58 -23.16
CA LEU A 456 26.19 4.25 -24.33
C LEU A 456 25.11 5.27 -23.93
N ILE A 457 24.13 4.84 -23.15
CA ILE A 457 23.00 5.68 -22.72
C ILE A 457 23.46 6.75 -21.72
N GLY A 458 24.42 6.43 -20.85
CA GLY A 458 25.05 7.39 -19.96
C GLY A 458 25.82 8.47 -20.72
N SER A 459 26.56 8.11 -21.76
CA SER A 459 27.24 9.08 -22.64
C SER A 459 26.24 9.98 -23.35
N LEU A 460 25.14 9.44 -23.87
CA LEU A 460 24.06 10.24 -24.46
C LEU A 460 23.43 11.18 -23.43
N SER A 461 23.21 10.70 -22.20
CA SER A 461 22.67 11.52 -21.12
C SER A 461 23.61 12.64 -20.69
N LEU A 462 24.94 12.41 -20.71
CA LEU A 462 25.94 13.44 -20.47
C LEU A 462 25.96 14.50 -21.58
N LEU A 463 25.81 14.07 -22.84
CA LEU A 463 25.74 14.99 -23.99
C LEU A 463 24.49 15.88 -23.96
N VAL A 464 23.33 15.33 -23.58
CA VAL A 464 22.05 16.05 -23.60
C VAL A 464 21.84 16.87 -22.32
N ALA A 465 22.06 16.29 -21.14
CA ALA A 465 21.80 16.97 -19.87
C ALA A 465 23.01 17.75 -19.30
N GLY A 466 24.19 17.53 -19.88
CA GLY A 466 25.44 18.12 -19.41
C GLY A 466 26.00 17.47 -18.14
N PRO A 467 27.31 17.50 -17.91
CA PRO A 467 27.96 16.84 -16.76
C PRO A 467 27.50 17.41 -15.41
N LYS A 468 27.15 18.70 -15.34
CA LYS A 468 26.71 19.36 -14.11
C LYS A 468 25.47 18.70 -13.50
N ALA A 469 24.48 18.34 -14.33
CA ALA A 469 23.27 17.67 -13.85
C ALA A 469 23.60 16.33 -13.18
N HIS A 470 24.48 15.54 -13.80
CA HIS A 470 24.91 14.25 -13.25
C HIS A 470 25.71 14.40 -11.96
N ILE A 471 26.60 15.40 -11.87
CA ILE A 471 27.35 15.69 -10.64
C ILE A 471 26.38 16.00 -9.50
N VAL A 472 25.48 16.98 -9.68
CA VAL A 472 24.48 17.37 -8.66
C VAL A 472 23.58 16.20 -8.28
N PHE A 473 23.17 15.37 -9.24
CA PHE A 473 22.41 14.16 -8.94
C PHE A 473 23.19 13.22 -8.01
N LEU A 474 24.48 13.02 -8.26
CA LEU A 474 25.32 12.10 -7.47
C LEU A 474 25.74 12.69 -6.12
N THR A 475 25.94 14.00 -6.02
CA THR A 475 26.47 14.66 -4.82
C THR A 475 25.40 15.16 -3.86
N ASP A 476 24.24 15.57 -4.37
CA ASP A 476 23.21 16.24 -3.58
C ASP A 476 21.91 15.43 -3.52
N ILE A 477 21.43 14.93 -4.66
CA ILE A 477 20.12 14.27 -4.76
C ILE A 477 20.18 12.82 -4.26
N LEU A 478 21.11 12.03 -4.80
CA LEU A 478 21.23 10.60 -4.51
C LEU A 478 21.51 10.33 -3.03
N PRO A 479 22.41 11.04 -2.32
CA PRO A 479 22.62 10.82 -0.89
C PRO A 479 21.35 11.03 -0.06
N THR A 480 20.54 12.03 -0.38
CA THR A 480 19.26 12.30 0.31
C THR A 480 18.23 11.19 0.02
N LEU A 481 18.14 10.72 -1.24
CA LEU A 481 17.31 9.55 -1.58
C LEU A 481 17.78 8.27 -0.87
N LEU A 482 19.09 8.10 -0.66
CA LEU A 482 19.67 6.96 0.04
C LEU A 482 19.46 7.01 1.56
N ALA A 483 19.25 8.20 2.15
CA ALA A 483 18.84 8.33 3.55
C ALA A 483 17.44 7.71 3.78
N GLY A 484 16.58 7.83 2.78
CA GLY A 484 15.24 7.23 2.76
C GLY A 484 14.14 8.17 3.25
N SER A 485 12.98 7.61 3.58
CA SER A 485 11.80 8.40 3.98
C SER A 485 10.94 7.61 4.97
N ALA A 486 10.42 8.27 6.01
CA ALA A 486 9.40 7.71 6.91
C ALA A 486 7.98 7.79 6.33
N GLN A 487 7.80 8.47 5.19
CA GLN A 487 6.50 8.72 4.62
C GLN A 487 5.77 7.39 4.31
N MET A 488 4.46 7.34 4.56
CA MET A 488 3.67 6.10 4.54
C MET A 488 3.72 5.34 3.21
N ASP A 489 3.90 6.02 2.08
CA ASP A 489 4.07 5.42 0.76
C ASP A 489 5.39 4.68 0.60
N ASN A 490 6.41 4.98 1.41
CA ASN A 490 7.65 4.22 1.39
C ASN A 490 7.45 2.86 2.05
N GLN A 491 7.33 1.82 1.25
CA GLN A 491 7.04 0.44 1.65
C GLN A 491 8.32 -0.45 1.67
N SER A 492 9.49 0.17 1.83
CA SER A 492 10.77 -0.51 2.04
C SER A 492 11.05 -0.87 3.50
N LEU A 493 12.07 -1.68 3.76
CA LEU A 493 12.61 -1.89 5.11
C LEU A 493 13.04 -0.56 5.75
N ASN A 494 13.67 0.33 4.97
CA ASN A 494 14.10 1.65 5.45
C ASN A 494 12.89 2.47 5.93
N GLY A 495 11.83 2.57 5.12
CA GLY A 495 10.62 3.30 5.49
C GLY A 495 9.94 2.73 6.73
N PHE A 496 9.90 1.39 6.85
CA PHE A 496 9.39 0.73 8.06
C PHE A 496 10.18 1.11 9.31
N PHE A 497 11.51 1.01 9.28
CA PHE A 497 12.32 1.33 10.47
C PHE A 497 12.30 2.82 10.80
N ASN A 498 12.33 3.72 9.82
CA ASN A 498 12.21 5.16 10.09
C ASN A 498 10.87 5.52 10.73
N ARG A 499 9.76 4.90 10.31
CA ARG A 499 8.43 5.09 10.94
C ARG A 499 8.35 4.64 12.39
N LEU A 500 9.20 3.71 12.84
CA LEU A 500 9.19 3.27 14.25
C LEU A 500 9.74 4.34 15.20
N TYR A 501 10.56 5.27 14.69
CA TYR A 501 11.24 6.29 15.50
C TYR A 501 10.73 7.72 15.23
N LEU A 502 9.93 7.91 14.19
CA LEU A 502 9.40 9.22 13.80
C LEU A 502 7.88 9.25 13.92
N GLU A 503 7.34 10.41 14.27
CA GLU A 503 5.90 10.70 14.35
C GLU A 503 5.46 11.57 13.15
N ALA A 504 4.19 11.95 13.10
CA ALA A 504 3.76 13.06 12.23
C ALA A 504 4.58 14.33 12.54
N PRO A 505 4.98 15.14 11.52
CA PRO A 505 4.58 15.07 10.12
C PRO A 505 5.46 14.19 9.22
N PHE A 506 6.58 13.61 9.70
CA PHE A 506 7.52 12.84 8.86
C PHE A 506 6.90 11.62 8.15
N ILE A 507 5.82 11.08 8.72
CA ILE A 507 5.07 9.95 8.15
C ILE A 507 4.08 10.41 7.06
N THR A 508 3.60 11.64 7.19
CA THR A 508 2.52 12.16 6.37
C THR A 508 2.99 13.03 5.24
N GLU A 509 4.12 13.69 5.42
CA GLU A 509 4.69 14.65 4.47
C GLU A 509 6.00 14.10 3.91
N LEU A 510 6.32 14.52 2.69
CA LEU A 510 7.57 14.22 2.04
C LEU A 510 8.65 15.14 2.64
N ALA A 511 9.23 14.69 3.76
CA ALA A 511 10.24 15.42 4.52
C ALA A 511 11.58 14.67 4.56
N GLU A 512 12.67 15.42 4.68
CA GLU A 512 13.99 14.86 4.94
C GLU A 512 14.02 14.18 6.31
N VAL A 513 14.54 12.95 6.34
CA VAL A 513 14.60 12.15 7.56
C VAL A 513 15.82 12.60 8.37
N PRO A 514 15.67 12.93 9.67
CA PRO A 514 16.82 13.24 10.50
C PRO A 514 17.76 12.02 10.62
N PRO A 515 19.05 12.20 10.94
CA PRO A 515 19.96 11.08 11.10
C PRO A 515 19.50 10.13 12.22
N LEU A 516 19.06 8.93 11.84
CA LEU A 516 18.59 7.88 12.76
C LEU A 516 19.50 6.64 12.65
N PRO A 517 20.64 6.59 13.39
CA PRO A 517 21.59 5.48 13.31
C PRO A 517 20.94 4.12 13.59
N GLN A 518 19.99 4.05 14.52
CA GLN A 518 19.31 2.81 14.90
C GLN A 518 18.47 2.27 13.73
N ALA A 519 17.65 3.12 13.11
CA ALA A 519 16.84 2.76 11.95
C ALA A 519 17.72 2.33 10.77
N ARG A 520 18.83 3.05 10.53
CA ARG A 520 19.80 2.73 9.49
C ARG A 520 20.48 1.39 9.73
N ILE A 521 20.94 1.11 10.94
CA ILE A 521 21.58 -0.17 11.30
C ILE A 521 20.60 -1.32 11.11
N LEU A 522 19.35 -1.19 11.59
CA LEU A 522 18.33 -2.22 11.42
C LEU A 522 18.00 -2.47 9.94
N THR A 523 17.90 -1.40 9.15
CA THR A 523 17.72 -1.49 7.70
C THR A 523 18.86 -2.24 7.02
N LEU A 524 20.11 -1.91 7.35
CA LEU A 524 21.29 -2.54 6.77
C LEU A 524 21.41 -4.01 7.17
N LEU A 525 21.21 -4.34 8.45
CA LEU A 525 21.27 -5.71 8.95
C LEU A 525 20.19 -6.60 8.32
N THR A 526 18.95 -6.11 8.24
CA THR A 526 17.84 -6.87 7.64
C THR A 526 17.99 -6.99 6.13
N SER A 527 18.45 -5.94 5.44
CA SER A 527 18.75 -6.00 4.01
C SER A 527 19.89 -6.99 3.71
N ALA A 528 20.97 -6.94 4.50
CA ALA A 528 22.08 -7.88 4.41
C ALA A 528 21.64 -9.32 4.68
N LEU A 529 20.74 -9.54 5.63
CA LEU A 529 20.14 -10.85 5.89
C LEU A 529 19.36 -11.36 4.66
N LEU A 530 18.49 -10.54 4.06
CA LEU A 530 17.72 -10.94 2.88
C LEU A 530 18.65 -11.23 1.69
N VAL A 531 19.63 -10.37 1.42
CA VAL A 531 20.66 -10.59 0.39
C VAL A 531 21.46 -11.86 0.68
N GLY A 532 21.85 -12.11 1.93
CA GLY A 532 22.55 -13.30 2.37
C GLY A 532 21.74 -14.58 2.15
N ILE A 533 20.43 -14.55 2.43
CA ILE A 533 19.50 -15.65 2.12
C ILE A 533 19.47 -15.93 0.61
N VAL A 534 19.35 -14.89 -0.22
CA VAL A 534 19.39 -15.05 -1.68
C VAL A 534 20.72 -15.66 -2.12
N ALA A 535 21.86 -15.09 -1.69
CA ALA A 535 23.18 -15.59 -2.04
C ALA A 535 23.39 -17.06 -1.64
N PHE A 536 22.95 -17.44 -0.43
CA PHE A 536 23.01 -18.82 0.06
C PHE A 536 22.18 -19.78 -0.80
N LEU A 537 20.96 -19.40 -1.18
CA LEU A 537 20.09 -20.20 -2.02
C LEU A 537 20.64 -20.35 -3.45
N LEU A 538 21.16 -19.26 -4.02
CA LEU A 538 21.75 -19.25 -5.37
C LEU A 538 23.05 -20.06 -5.45
N ARG A 539 23.88 -20.05 -4.39
CA ARG A 539 25.12 -20.86 -4.30
C ARG A 539 24.84 -22.34 -4.50
N LYS A 540 23.73 -22.85 -3.95
CA LYS A 540 23.33 -24.27 -4.09
C LYS A 540 22.85 -24.63 -5.50
N ARG A 541 22.70 -23.65 -6.39
CA ARG A 541 22.11 -23.79 -7.73
C ARG A 541 22.97 -23.17 -8.84
N LEU A 542 24.27 -23.03 -8.64
CA LEU A 542 25.15 -22.40 -9.65
C LEU A 542 25.12 -23.12 -11.00
N VAL A 543 24.86 -24.44 -11.01
CA VAL A 543 24.86 -25.30 -12.21
C VAL A 543 23.44 -25.79 -12.59
N SER A 544 22.39 -25.34 -11.89
CA SER A 544 21.03 -25.83 -12.10
C SER A 544 20.44 -25.34 -13.43
N GLY A 545 20.31 -26.24 -14.41
CA GLY A 545 19.78 -25.97 -15.75
C GLY A 545 18.27 -26.13 -15.94
N ASN A 546 17.45 -26.20 -14.88
CA ASN A 546 16.00 -26.31 -15.06
C ASN A 546 15.32 -24.93 -15.22
N ASP A 547 14.44 -24.84 -16.21
CA ASP A 547 13.68 -23.64 -16.55
C ASP A 547 12.92 -23.07 -15.34
N LEU A 548 12.29 -23.95 -14.56
CA LEU A 548 11.46 -23.56 -13.42
C LEU A 548 12.27 -22.96 -12.27
N GLY A 549 13.51 -23.42 -12.06
CA GLY A 549 14.42 -22.89 -11.05
C GLY A 549 14.82 -21.46 -11.39
N PHE A 550 15.21 -21.21 -12.65
CA PHE A 550 15.49 -19.85 -13.11
C PHE A 550 14.30 -18.90 -12.89
N ASP A 551 13.08 -19.34 -13.20
CA ASP A 551 11.89 -18.50 -13.05
C ASP A 551 11.69 -18.02 -11.61
N VAL A 552 11.80 -18.94 -10.64
CA VAL A 552 11.61 -18.63 -9.21
C VAL A 552 12.81 -17.86 -8.66
N GLU A 553 14.04 -18.16 -9.10
CA GLU A 553 15.23 -17.40 -8.72
C GLU A 553 15.17 -15.95 -9.19
N TYR A 554 14.84 -15.72 -10.47
CA TYR A 554 14.70 -14.37 -11.01
C TYR A 554 13.57 -13.61 -10.31
N SER A 555 12.43 -14.29 -10.07
CA SER A 555 11.30 -13.77 -9.31
C SER A 555 11.68 -13.37 -7.87
N LEU A 556 12.48 -14.20 -7.18
CA LEU A 556 12.97 -13.90 -5.83
C LEU A 556 13.80 -12.61 -5.82
N VAL A 557 14.68 -12.41 -6.80
CA VAL A 557 15.51 -11.21 -6.89
C VAL A 557 14.67 -9.99 -7.25
N VAL A 558 13.68 -10.12 -8.15
CA VAL A 558 12.72 -9.03 -8.45
C VAL A 558 11.92 -8.63 -7.20
N ILE A 559 11.49 -9.59 -6.38
CA ILE A 559 10.83 -9.32 -5.09
C ILE A 559 11.78 -8.61 -4.13
N LEU A 560 13.07 -8.97 -4.13
CA LEU A 560 14.06 -8.37 -3.24
C LEU A 560 14.26 -6.87 -3.53
N LEU A 561 14.15 -6.40 -4.78
CA LEU A 561 14.53 -5.03 -5.16
C LEU A 561 13.81 -3.95 -4.33
N PRO A 562 12.46 -3.93 -4.23
CA PRO A 562 11.77 -2.91 -3.44
C PRO A 562 11.99 -3.09 -1.93
N LEU A 563 12.21 -4.32 -1.45
CA LEU A 563 12.40 -4.59 -0.01
C LEU A 563 13.66 -3.91 0.55
N ILE A 564 14.77 -3.95 -0.20
CA ILE A 564 16.08 -3.45 0.24
C ILE A 564 16.43 -2.05 -0.30
N SER A 565 15.53 -1.43 -1.07
CA SER A 565 15.70 -0.04 -1.52
C SER A 565 15.53 0.92 -0.32
N SER A 566 16.22 2.06 -0.29
CA SER A 566 16.00 3.10 0.73
C SER A 566 14.62 3.74 0.60
N ILE A 567 14.17 3.90 -0.63
CA ILE A 567 12.84 4.38 -0.99
C ILE A 567 12.23 3.34 -1.93
N ALA A 568 11.10 2.77 -1.51
CA ALA A 568 10.25 1.95 -2.35
C ALA A 568 8.82 2.48 -2.23
N TRP A 569 8.49 3.47 -3.06
CA TRP A 569 7.13 3.98 -3.12
C TRP A 569 6.14 2.85 -3.45
N HIS A 570 4.91 3.00 -3.01
CA HIS A 570 3.88 1.97 -3.07
C HIS A 570 3.67 1.41 -4.49
N HIS A 571 3.92 2.20 -5.53
CA HIS A 571 3.81 1.82 -6.94
C HIS A 571 4.99 0.98 -7.47
N TYR A 572 6.13 0.90 -6.77
CA TYR A 572 7.29 0.08 -7.20
C TYR A 572 6.95 -1.41 -7.21
N MET A 573 5.98 -1.82 -6.38
CA MET A 573 5.45 -3.18 -6.34
C MET A 573 4.72 -3.59 -7.62
N ALA A 574 4.54 -2.69 -8.60
CA ALA A 574 4.10 -3.07 -9.95
C ALA A 574 5.06 -4.10 -10.57
N TRP A 575 6.34 -4.11 -10.18
CA TRP A 575 7.31 -5.10 -10.63
C TRP A 575 6.94 -6.52 -10.18
N TYR A 576 6.07 -6.66 -9.17
CA TYR A 576 5.61 -7.96 -8.68
C TYR A 576 4.64 -8.66 -9.64
N VAL A 577 4.20 -8.03 -10.73
CA VAL A 577 3.43 -8.70 -11.79
C VAL A 577 4.15 -9.96 -12.28
N LEU A 578 5.45 -9.88 -12.58
CA LEU A 578 6.23 -11.04 -13.03
C LEU A 578 6.27 -12.19 -11.98
N PRO A 579 6.76 -11.97 -10.74
CA PRO A 579 6.84 -13.05 -9.75
C PRO A 579 5.47 -13.62 -9.41
N LEU A 580 4.40 -12.81 -9.34
CA LEU A 580 3.06 -13.33 -9.06
C LEU A 580 2.57 -14.25 -10.18
N LEU A 581 2.82 -13.91 -11.45
CA LEU A 581 2.46 -14.76 -12.59
C LEU A 581 3.32 -16.04 -12.67
N VAL A 582 4.57 -15.98 -12.21
CA VAL A 582 5.41 -17.18 -12.04
C VAL A 582 4.88 -18.10 -10.93
N LEU A 583 4.45 -17.53 -9.80
CA LEU A 583 3.99 -18.29 -8.63
C LEU A 583 2.66 -19.03 -8.86
N VAL A 584 1.82 -18.59 -9.81
CA VAL A 584 0.60 -19.32 -10.19
C VAL A 584 0.86 -20.54 -11.10
N ASN A 585 2.11 -20.80 -11.49
CA ASN A 585 2.47 -21.92 -12.35
C ASN A 585 2.06 -23.28 -11.72
N PRO A 586 1.21 -24.08 -12.38
CA PRO A 586 0.74 -25.36 -11.82
C PRO A 586 1.87 -26.36 -11.55
N ARG A 587 3.00 -26.28 -12.26
CA ARG A 587 4.15 -27.19 -12.06
C ARG A 587 4.77 -27.03 -10.67
N LEU A 588 4.67 -25.84 -10.05
CA LEU A 588 5.15 -25.61 -8.68
C LEU A 588 4.36 -26.42 -7.64
N ARG A 589 3.12 -26.81 -7.96
CA ARG A 589 2.27 -27.61 -7.06
C ARG A 589 2.64 -29.10 -7.06
N LEU A 590 3.25 -29.58 -8.14
CA LEU A 590 3.59 -30.99 -8.31
C LEU A 590 4.78 -31.40 -7.43
N SER A 591 5.64 -30.45 -7.06
CA SER A 591 6.83 -30.69 -6.24
C SER A 591 6.57 -30.64 -4.72
N LEU A 592 5.33 -30.45 -4.28
CA LEU A 592 5.01 -30.15 -2.88
C LEU A 592 3.84 -31.00 -2.37
N SER A 593 3.80 -31.20 -1.04
CA SER A 593 2.65 -31.83 -0.40
C SER A 593 1.39 -30.97 -0.55
N ARG A 594 0.19 -31.59 -0.59
CA ARG A 594 -1.10 -30.85 -0.65
C ARG A 594 -1.24 -29.81 0.46
N LYS A 595 -0.76 -30.12 1.67
CA LYS A 595 -0.78 -29.20 2.82
C LYS A 595 0.11 -27.98 2.56
N THR A 596 1.34 -28.21 2.12
CA THR A 596 2.29 -27.15 1.78
C THR A 596 1.76 -26.27 0.64
N CYS A 597 1.25 -26.86 -0.43
CA CYS A 597 0.63 -26.13 -1.54
C CYS A 597 -0.49 -25.21 -1.05
N SER A 598 -1.38 -25.72 -0.20
CA SER A 598 -2.51 -24.93 0.31
C SER A 598 -2.06 -23.82 1.26
N ALA A 599 -1.00 -24.03 2.05
CA ALA A 599 -0.45 -22.99 2.91
C ALA A 599 0.18 -21.86 2.08
N LEU A 600 1.05 -22.19 1.12
CA LEU A 600 1.68 -21.20 0.24
C LEU A 600 0.66 -20.48 -0.64
N ALA A 601 -0.37 -21.18 -1.12
CA ALA A 601 -1.45 -20.55 -1.87
C ALA A 601 -2.27 -19.58 -1.01
N THR A 602 -2.53 -19.91 0.26
CA THR A 602 -3.22 -19.00 1.19
C THR A 602 -2.36 -17.76 1.44
N VAL A 603 -1.08 -17.92 1.80
CA VAL A 603 -0.17 -16.80 2.07
C VAL A 603 0.01 -15.94 0.81
N GLY A 604 0.14 -16.57 -0.36
CA GLY A 604 0.20 -15.87 -1.64
C GLY A 604 -1.07 -15.08 -1.94
N LEU A 605 -2.24 -15.68 -1.73
CA LEU A 605 -3.53 -14.99 -1.91
C LEU A 605 -3.68 -13.80 -0.95
N LEU A 606 -3.31 -13.96 0.32
CA LEU A 606 -3.31 -12.86 1.30
C LEU A 606 -2.34 -11.74 0.89
N SER A 607 -1.19 -12.10 0.34
CA SER A 607 -0.22 -11.12 -0.19
C SER A 607 -0.80 -10.37 -1.39
N CYS A 608 -1.46 -11.06 -2.33
CA CYS A 608 -2.16 -10.42 -3.44
C CYS A 608 -3.26 -9.48 -2.96
N ILE A 609 -4.12 -9.95 -2.05
CA ILE A 609 -5.17 -9.13 -1.45
C ILE A 609 -4.59 -7.86 -0.84
N THR A 610 -3.51 -7.99 -0.07
CA THR A 610 -2.84 -6.84 0.57
C THR A 610 -2.30 -5.86 -0.47
N LEU A 611 -1.74 -6.35 -1.58
CA LEU A 611 -1.27 -5.52 -2.69
C LEU A 611 -2.42 -4.90 -3.51
N CYS A 612 -3.65 -5.40 -3.39
CA CYS A 612 -4.83 -4.81 -4.03
C CYS A 612 -5.49 -3.70 -3.21
N ILE A 613 -5.10 -3.51 -1.94
CA ILE A 613 -5.64 -2.48 -1.04
C ILE A 613 -5.02 -1.12 -1.41
N PRO A 614 -5.85 -0.10 -1.71
CA PRO A 614 -5.40 1.26 -1.95
C PRO A 614 -4.64 1.82 -0.76
N ILE A 615 -3.47 2.42 -0.98
CA ILE A 615 -2.71 3.05 0.10
C ILE A 615 -3.48 4.21 0.74
N ALA A 616 -4.30 4.92 -0.05
CA ALA A 616 -5.22 5.95 0.42
C ALA A 616 -6.28 5.42 1.41
N SER A 617 -6.49 4.10 1.47
CA SER A 617 -7.35 3.46 2.48
C SER A 617 -6.63 3.23 3.81
N TYR A 618 -5.33 3.53 3.91
CA TYR A 618 -4.60 3.40 5.16
C TYR A 618 -5.08 4.44 6.14
N ALA A 619 -5.40 3.96 7.34
CA ALA A 619 -5.86 4.82 8.40
C ALA A 619 -4.76 5.81 8.76
N THR A 620 -5.06 7.08 8.61
CA THR A 620 -4.41 8.19 9.33
C THR A 620 -4.33 7.93 10.84
N SER A 621 -5.23 7.12 11.35
CA SER A 621 -5.22 6.68 12.72
C SER A 621 -4.06 5.74 13.10
N PHE A 622 -3.36 5.19 12.09
CA PHE A 622 -2.11 4.46 12.28
C PHE A 622 -0.88 5.38 12.31
N LEU A 623 -1.03 6.70 12.17
CA LEU A 623 0.09 7.63 12.15
C LEU A 623 0.80 7.75 13.50
N ASN A 624 0.18 7.34 14.60
CA ASN A 624 0.72 7.49 15.95
C ASN A 624 0.88 6.14 16.67
N GLY A 625 1.90 6.06 17.54
CA GLY A 625 2.13 4.90 18.40
C GLY A 625 2.48 3.59 17.66
N PRO A 626 2.26 2.42 18.29
CA PRO A 626 2.67 1.13 17.74
C PRO A 626 1.87 0.72 16.49
N ALA A 627 0.72 1.36 16.22
CA ALA A 627 -0.11 1.04 15.07
C ALA A 627 0.55 1.40 13.72
N LYS A 628 1.57 2.27 13.71
CA LYS A 628 2.35 2.63 12.51
C LYS A 628 2.95 1.46 11.76
N VAL A 629 3.19 0.34 12.43
CA VAL A 629 3.65 -0.89 11.77
C VAL A 629 2.68 -1.31 10.67
N LEU A 630 1.38 -1.08 10.87
CA LEU A 630 0.33 -1.40 9.90
C LEU A 630 0.41 -0.52 8.65
N LEU A 631 1.10 0.62 8.67
CA LEU A 631 1.33 1.43 7.46
C LEU A 631 2.25 0.72 6.45
N SER A 632 2.90 -0.39 6.81
CA SER A 632 3.87 -1.09 5.97
C SER A 632 3.30 -2.36 5.33
N MET A 633 2.01 -2.39 4.97
CA MET A 633 1.37 -3.65 4.53
C MET A 633 1.98 -4.23 3.25
N ARG A 634 2.42 -3.40 2.29
CA ARG A 634 3.03 -3.89 1.04
C ARG A 634 4.43 -4.46 1.31
N LEU A 635 5.15 -3.96 2.33
CA LEU A 635 6.37 -4.58 2.83
C LEU A 635 6.09 -6.02 3.31
N TYR A 636 5.04 -6.21 4.11
CA TYR A 636 4.67 -7.55 4.62
C TYR A 636 4.28 -8.50 3.49
N ALA A 637 3.52 -8.03 2.50
CA ALA A 637 3.21 -8.81 1.30
C ALA A 637 4.49 -9.21 0.53
N GLY A 638 5.42 -8.27 0.35
CA GLY A 638 6.71 -8.54 -0.28
C GLY A 638 7.55 -9.57 0.49
N LEU A 639 7.66 -9.45 1.81
CA LEU A 639 8.36 -10.43 2.67
C LEU A 639 7.72 -11.81 2.62
N ALA A 640 6.39 -11.89 2.57
CA ALA A 640 5.67 -13.15 2.43
C ALA A 640 5.94 -13.82 1.07
N LEU A 641 5.90 -13.05 -0.03
CA LEU A 641 6.24 -13.52 -1.38
C LEU A 641 7.72 -13.94 -1.49
N PHE A 642 8.61 -13.20 -0.82
CA PHE A 642 10.03 -13.55 -0.70
C PHE A 642 10.19 -14.89 0.01
N GLY A 643 9.53 -15.09 1.15
CA GLY A 643 9.54 -16.34 1.90
C GLY A 643 8.99 -17.53 1.10
N ILE A 644 7.88 -17.34 0.37
CA ILE A 644 7.33 -18.37 -0.54
C ILE A 644 8.37 -18.74 -1.61
N SER A 645 8.97 -17.75 -2.27
CA SER A 645 9.94 -17.97 -3.36
C SER A 645 11.21 -18.65 -2.84
N ALA A 646 11.73 -18.21 -1.69
CA ALA A 646 12.88 -18.81 -1.02
C ALA A 646 12.60 -20.27 -0.63
N TYR A 647 11.41 -20.56 -0.09
CA TYR A 647 10.99 -21.92 0.22
C TYR A 647 10.91 -22.79 -1.03
N LEU A 648 10.32 -22.30 -2.12
CA LEU A 648 10.24 -23.03 -3.39
C LEU A 648 11.63 -23.37 -3.94
N ILE A 649 12.56 -22.41 -3.93
CA ILE A 649 13.95 -22.63 -4.35
C ILE A 649 14.63 -23.69 -3.49
N SER A 650 14.32 -23.78 -2.19
CA SER A 650 14.87 -24.83 -1.33
C SER A 650 14.33 -26.24 -1.62
N ARG A 651 13.17 -26.35 -2.31
CA ARG A 651 12.46 -27.61 -2.57
C ARG A 651 12.56 -28.12 -4.00
N LEU A 652 12.80 -27.23 -4.97
CA LEU A 652 12.99 -27.67 -6.35
C LEU A 652 14.20 -28.63 -6.44
N PRO A 653 14.22 -29.58 -7.37
CA PRO A 653 15.42 -30.39 -7.59
C PRO A 653 16.56 -29.51 -8.12
N VAL A 654 17.79 -29.78 -7.68
CA VAL A 654 19.00 -29.24 -8.30
C VAL A 654 19.37 -30.22 -9.40
N GLY A 655 19.35 -29.77 -10.66
CA GLY A 655 19.74 -30.62 -11.78
C GLY A 655 21.15 -31.17 -11.53
N HIS A 656 21.28 -32.47 -11.34
CA HIS A 656 22.59 -33.12 -11.38
C HIS A 656 22.94 -33.23 -12.87
N CYS A 657 24.04 -32.61 -13.28
CA CYS A 657 24.67 -32.98 -14.54
C CYS A 657 25.14 -34.42 -14.41
N THR A 658 24.30 -35.39 -14.78
CA THR A 658 24.82 -36.69 -15.20
C THR A 658 25.37 -36.49 -16.61
N GLU A 659 26.65 -36.77 -16.80
CA GLU A 659 27.39 -36.70 -18.07
C GLU A 659 26.84 -37.61 -19.19
N ALA A 660 25.71 -38.29 -18.96
CA ALA A 660 25.13 -39.27 -19.86
C ALA A 660 24.43 -38.67 -21.11
N SER A 661 24.26 -37.35 -21.22
CA SER A 661 23.59 -36.74 -22.39
C SER A 661 24.54 -36.29 -23.50
N ARG A 662 25.85 -36.58 -23.41
CA ARG A 662 26.82 -36.26 -24.47
C ARG A 662 27.17 -37.42 -25.42
N SER A 663 26.63 -38.63 -25.23
CA SER A 663 27.13 -39.81 -25.98
C SER A 663 26.10 -40.68 -26.69
N THR A 664 24.83 -40.28 -26.85
CA THR A 664 23.90 -41.02 -27.72
C THR A 664 23.55 -40.19 -28.95
N GLY A 665 24.36 -40.38 -30.00
CA GLY A 665 24.02 -39.96 -31.35
C GLY A 665 22.68 -40.58 -31.74
N TYR A 666 21.70 -39.72 -32.00
CA TYR A 666 20.40 -40.11 -32.52
C TYR A 666 20.50 -40.01 -34.05
N GLU A 667 20.73 -41.15 -34.72
CA GLU A 667 20.48 -41.28 -36.15
C GLU A 667 18.96 -41.31 -36.39
N PRO A 668 18.43 -40.54 -37.35
CA PRO A 668 17.02 -40.63 -37.71
C PRO A 668 16.77 -41.86 -38.57
N GLU A 669 15.97 -42.79 -38.06
CA GLU A 669 15.41 -43.91 -38.83
C GLU A 669 14.63 -43.38 -40.03
N LYS A 670 15.07 -43.79 -41.23
CA LYS A 670 14.34 -43.64 -42.48
C LYS A 670 13.08 -44.50 -42.41
N ILE A 671 11.91 -43.87 -42.48
CA ILE A 671 10.67 -44.57 -42.83
C ILE A 671 10.60 -44.61 -44.35
N SER A 672 10.68 -45.83 -44.89
CA SER A 672 10.49 -46.14 -46.30
C SER A 672 9.04 -46.49 -46.60
N VAL A 673 8.50 -45.80 -47.61
CA VAL A 673 7.28 -46.03 -48.42
C VAL A 673 5.94 -45.80 -47.71
#